data_AF-A0A833HK23-F1
#
_entry.id   AF-A0A833HK23-F1
#
_cell.length_a   1.000
_cell.length_b   1.000
_cell.length_c   1.000
_cell.angle_alpha   90.00
_cell.angle_beta   90.00
_cell.angle_gamma   90.00
#
_symmetry.space_group_name_H-M   'P 1'
#
loop_
_entity.id
_entity.type
_entity.pdbx_description
1 polymer ?
#
loop_
_entity_poly.entity_id
_entity_poly.type
_entity_poly.pdbx_seq_one_letter_code
_entity_poly.pdbx_strand_id
1 'polypeptide(L)'
;MSDCPSAVPRLTLIAAPLLAAALALPAAAAVPEAAYAGLHWRLLGPFRAGWATAVAGVPGDPARFYFGGADGGVWGSDDAGVTWRPLFEGPASASIGALAVAPSDPSVLWAGTGQIHQRWDIVAGDGVYRSTDGGASWRRAGLERSGHIGDLWIDPRDARVAIAAALGHVFGPNPERGLFRTEDGGRTWSHVLDRGPEVGAADVAGDPALPDRLYASLWQVRRYPWLDYFQPTVGPGSGIVRSLDGGRSWTPVGGEGLPAGPLGRIELAVAPGTGGERVWAAIQLADGGGLWRSDDGGARWRQVSAHPEVAGSYMSGLVPDPSDADVVWAMGRALKRSRDGGSSFERVKGAPGGDDYHDLWIDPADPRRMITGADQGAVVTLNGGATWSSWYNQPTGQFYRLAADERFPYRVYSGQQDCGTVAIASRSDYGQLTFRDWSPVGGDERDGDVPDPADPDVVYGAGLGGRLSRFDARTGQVRTISPWPVTSYANRPGTSRYRYDWITPFAISRRPPHALYLGAQVLFRSTDRGETWETISPDLTGADPNADGCDGEVAVERATACGFGTLFAITPSPAEEGTVWVGTTNGRVHLTRDGGASWREVTPPELPDWTKVNSIDLSPAEPGVAYVAADGHRRDDLRAYAWRTRDFGATWTAIGAGLPAGEWLGVVRHDPERPGLLYAGTQRGVRVSFDDGASWQSLQLDLPVSGINDLLVHHGDLIAATQGRALWVLDALAPLRHLAGAA
;
A
#
# COMPACT_ATOMS: atom_id res chain seq x y z
N MET A 1 -81.14 -40.34 46.49
CA MET A 1 -81.80 -40.78 45.25
C MET A 1 -81.11 -40.06 44.12
N SER A 2 -80.85 -40.82 43.06
CA SER A 2 -80.12 -40.54 41.83
C SER A 2 -80.40 -39.16 41.22
N ASP A 3 -79.38 -38.51 40.66
CA ASP A 3 -79.27 -38.23 39.22
C ASP A 3 -78.16 -37.23 38.89
N CYS A 4 -77.60 -37.40 37.68
CA CYS A 4 -76.47 -36.70 37.06
C CYS A 4 -76.68 -35.18 36.92
N PRO A 5 -75.61 -34.34 36.79
CA PRO A 5 -75.21 -33.93 35.43
C PRO A 5 -73.73 -33.53 35.18
N SER A 6 -73.33 -33.74 33.92
CA SER A 6 -72.41 -32.98 33.04
C SER A 6 -71.25 -32.13 33.59
N ALA A 7 -70.02 -32.48 33.19
CA ALA A 7 -68.89 -31.55 33.11
C ALA A 7 -68.23 -31.61 31.72
N VAL A 8 -68.06 -30.42 31.13
CA VAL A 8 -67.53 -30.12 29.80
C VAL A 8 -66.00 -30.33 29.74
N PRO A 9 -65.42 -30.97 28.70
CA PRO A 9 -63.97 -30.94 28.51
C PRO A 9 -63.55 -29.66 27.77
N ARG A 10 -62.59 -28.93 28.35
CA ARG A 10 -61.92 -27.79 27.72
C ARG A 10 -61.13 -28.27 26.50
N LEU A 11 -61.44 -27.76 25.30
CA LEU A 11 -60.55 -27.86 24.15
C LEU A 11 -59.26 -27.10 24.46
N THR A 12 -58.14 -27.84 24.51
CA THR A 12 -56.80 -27.26 24.57
C THR A 12 -56.31 -27.18 23.13
N LEU A 13 -56.29 -25.97 22.55
CA LEU A 13 -55.71 -25.71 21.24
C LEU A 13 -54.18 -25.87 21.35
N ILE A 14 -53.66 -26.98 20.85
CA ILE A 14 -52.22 -27.16 20.65
C ILE A 14 -51.86 -26.38 19.39
N ALA A 15 -51.28 -25.19 19.56
CA ALA A 15 -50.62 -24.47 18.48
C ALA A 15 -49.33 -25.23 18.10
N ALA A 16 -49.34 -25.89 16.95
CA ALA A 16 -48.14 -26.46 16.36
C ALA A 16 -47.22 -25.32 15.90
N PRO A 17 -45.91 -25.31 16.25
CA PRO A 17 -44.98 -24.35 15.67
C PRO A 17 -44.74 -24.76 14.22
N LEU A 18 -45.17 -23.92 13.29
CA LEU A 18 -44.70 -23.96 11.90
C LEU A 18 -43.20 -23.62 11.93
N LEU A 19 -42.35 -24.67 11.97
CA LEU A 19 -40.94 -24.54 11.62
C LEU A 19 -40.88 -24.09 10.16
N ALA A 20 -40.63 -22.80 9.94
CA ALA A 20 -40.19 -22.31 8.64
C ALA A 20 -38.79 -22.87 8.40
N ALA A 21 -38.70 -24.01 7.72
CA ALA A 21 -37.45 -24.48 7.17
C ALA A 21 -37.01 -23.45 6.12
N ALA A 22 -36.02 -22.63 6.46
CA ALA A 22 -35.28 -21.85 5.48
C ALA A 22 -34.66 -22.86 4.50
N LEU A 23 -35.26 -23.02 3.33
CA LEU A 23 -34.66 -23.72 2.21
C LEU A 23 -33.41 -22.92 1.82
N ALA A 24 -32.25 -23.35 2.30
CA ALA A 24 -30.97 -22.90 1.75
C ALA A 24 -30.98 -23.32 0.28
N LEU A 25 -31.08 -22.33 -0.62
CA LEU A 25 -30.85 -22.56 -2.04
C LEU A 25 -29.45 -23.15 -2.17
N PRO A 26 -29.27 -24.23 -2.96
CA PRO A 26 -27.94 -24.75 -3.22
C PRO A 26 -27.12 -23.63 -3.86
N ALA A 27 -25.93 -23.37 -3.31
CA ALA A 27 -24.97 -22.46 -3.95
C ALA A 27 -24.76 -22.91 -5.39
N ALA A 28 -24.75 -21.95 -6.33
CA ALA A 28 -24.43 -22.24 -7.72
C ALA A 28 -23.06 -22.95 -7.75
N ALA A 29 -22.94 -23.98 -8.58
CA ALA A 29 -21.68 -24.71 -8.69
C ALA A 29 -20.60 -23.77 -9.26
N ALA A 30 -19.41 -23.76 -8.65
CA ALA A 30 -18.29 -22.97 -9.14
C ALA A 30 -18.00 -23.32 -10.61
N VAL A 31 -17.77 -22.30 -11.44
CA VAL A 31 -17.41 -22.50 -12.84
C VAL A 31 -15.98 -23.06 -12.88
N PRO A 32 -15.72 -24.23 -13.49
CA PRO A 32 -14.36 -24.77 -13.53
C PRO A 32 -13.39 -23.79 -14.22
N GLU A 33 -12.23 -23.54 -13.61
CA GLU A 33 -11.22 -22.61 -14.18
C GLU A 33 -10.82 -22.99 -15.62
N ALA A 34 -10.79 -24.29 -15.93
CA ALA A 34 -10.55 -24.81 -17.28
C ALA A 34 -11.49 -24.24 -18.36
N ALA A 35 -12.67 -23.73 -17.99
CA ALA A 35 -13.61 -23.11 -18.92
C ALA A 35 -13.16 -21.72 -19.41
N TYR A 36 -12.27 -21.06 -18.67
CA TYR A 36 -11.76 -19.72 -19.00
C TYR A 36 -10.23 -19.59 -18.92
N ALA A 37 -9.51 -20.70 -18.73
CA ALA A 37 -8.04 -20.76 -18.65
C ALA A 37 -7.30 -20.34 -19.94
N GLY A 38 -8.02 -20.13 -21.05
CA GLY A 38 -7.45 -19.58 -22.29
C GLY A 38 -7.37 -18.05 -22.33
N LEU A 39 -7.89 -17.36 -21.31
CA LEU A 39 -7.71 -15.92 -21.14
C LEU A 39 -6.33 -15.64 -20.53
N HIS A 40 -5.74 -14.51 -20.92
CA HIS A 40 -4.41 -14.10 -20.49
C HIS A 40 -4.39 -12.61 -20.16
N TRP A 41 -3.78 -12.28 -19.02
CA TRP A 41 -3.48 -10.92 -18.65
C TRP A 41 -2.25 -10.44 -19.43
N ARG A 42 -2.39 -9.30 -20.08
CA ARG A 42 -1.32 -8.65 -20.82
C ARG A 42 -0.84 -7.43 -20.06
N LEU A 43 0.47 -7.38 -19.81
CA LEU A 43 1.12 -6.20 -19.26
C LEU A 43 0.97 -5.04 -20.24
N LEU A 44 0.31 -3.97 -19.82
CA LEU A 44 0.25 -2.70 -20.55
C LEU A 44 1.51 -1.87 -20.29
N GLY A 45 2.00 -1.88 -19.06
CA GLY A 45 3.07 -1.01 -18.59
C GLY A 45 2.53 0.23 -17.86
N PRO A 46 3.25 1.37 -17.88
CA PRO A 46 4.54 1.58 -18.51
C PRO A 46 5.66 0.79 -17.82
N PHE A 47 6.80 0.65 -18.49
CA PHE A 47 8.03 0.10 -17.93
C PHE A 47 8.76 1.16 -17.07
N ARG A 48 8.01 1.89 -16.25
CA ARG A 48 8.50 2.91 -15.33
C ARG A 48 8.38 2.36 -13.92
N ALA A 49 9.51 2.34 -13.20
CA ALA A 49 9.56 1.71 -11.90
C ALA A 49 8.62 2.39 -10.88
N GLY A 50 8.17 1.61 -9.92
CA GLY A 50 7.66 2.09 -8.64
C GLY A 50 8.63 1.71 -7.51
N TRP A 51 8.19 1.88 -6.28
CA TRP A 51 9.05 1.89 -5.11
C TRP A 51 9.84 0.60 -4.87
N ALA A 52 11.17 0.72 -4.83
CA ALA A 52 12.10 -0.31 -4.36
C ALA A 52 12.50 -0.05 -2.92
N THR A 53 12.18 -0.99 -2.04
CA THR A 53 12.31 -0.87 -0.57
C THR A 53 13.52 -1.57 0.01
N ALA A 54 14.07 -2.55 -0.70
CA ALA A 54 15.24 -3.30 -0.30
C ALA A 54 16.10 -3.66 -1.53
N VAL A 55 17.42 -3.67 -1.39
CA VAL A 55 18.36 -4.00 -2.46
C VAL A 55 19.48 -4.90 -1.96
N ALA A 56 20.00 -5.75 -2.85
CA ALA A 56 21.15 -6.58 -2.55
C ALA A 56 22.01 -6.78 -3.81
N GLY A 57 23.29 -7.04 -3.61
CA GLY A 57 24.21 -7.46 -4.67
C GLY A 57 24.97 -8.72 -4.26
N VAL A 58 25.62 -9.34 -5.24
CA VAL A 58 26.53 -10.46 -5.00
C VAL A 58 27.96 -9.92 -4.87
N PRO A 59 28.61 -10.06 -3.70
CA PRO A 59 29.98 -9.58 -3.51
C PRO A 59 30.94 -10.07 -4.59
N GLY A 60 31.68 -9.14 -5.20
CA GLY A 60 32.64 -9.46 -6.26
C GLY A 60 32.05 -9.63 -7.67
N ASP A 61 30.75 -9.84 -7.82
CA ASP A 61 30.08 -9.99 -9.12
C ASP A 61 29.65 -8.61 -9.65
N PRO A 62 30.18 -8.13 -10.81
CA PRO A 62 29.84 -6.81 -11.32
C PRO A 62 28.45 -6.71 -11.95
N ALA A 63 27.73 -7.83 -12.14
CA ALA A 63 26.53 -7.87 -12.95
C ALA A 63 25.28 -8.30 -12.18
N ARG A 64 25.44 -9.05 -11.08
CA ARG A 64 24.31 -9.62 -10.32
C ARG A 64 23.82 -8.71 -9.20
N PHE A 65 22.59 -8.23 -9.36
CA PHE A 65 21.90 -7.41 -8.37
C PHE A 65 20.44 -7.83 -8.23
N TYR A 66 19.87 -7.51 -7.07
CA TYR A 66 18.48 -7.80 -6.72
C TYR A 66 17.83 -6.58 -6.07
N PHE A 67 16.52 -6.45 -6.24
CA PHE A 67 15.72 -5.53 -5.44
C PHE A 67 14.38 -6.14 -5.06
N GLY A 68 13.82 -5.68 -3.95
CA GLY A 68 12.45 -5.93 -3.51
C GLY A 68 11.59 -4.69 -3.70
N GLY A 69 10.39 -4.85 -4.25
CA GLY A 69 9.40 -3.78 -4.37
C GLY A 69 8.44 -3.72 -3.19
N ALA A 70 7.84 -2.55 -2.96
CA ALA A 70 6.88 -2.30 -1.88
C ALA A 70 5.62 -3.20 -1.91
N ASP A 71 5.19 -3.60 -3.10
CA ASP A 71 4.19 -4.65 -3.36
C ASP A 71 4.35 -5.22 -4.80
N GLY A 72 5.62 -5.33 -5.23
CA GLY A 72 6.04 -5.74 -6.57
C GLY A 72 6.91 -7.01 -6.64
N GLY A 73 7.20 -7.61 -5.49
CA GLY A 73 8.01 -8.82 -5.34
C GLY A 73 9.52 -8.57 -5.45
N VAL A 74 10.30 -9.66 -5.49
CA VAL A 74 11.75 -9.64 -5.72
C VAL A 74 12.06 -9.74 -7.21
N TRP A 75 13.02 -8.93 -7.66
CA TRP A 75 13.52 -8.86 -9.02
C TRP A 75 15.04 -9.07 -9.04
N GLY A 76 15.55 -9.61 -10.14
CA GLY A 76 16.98 -9.80 -10.35
C GLY A 76 17.45 -9.31 -11.71
N SER A 77 18.72 -8.90 -11.75
CA SER A 77 19.46 -8.53 -12.95
C SER A 77 20.78 -9.30 -12.98
N ASP A 78 21.18 -9.75 -14.17
CA ASP A 78 22.47 -10.38 -14.47
C ASP A 78 23.32 -9.54 -15.43
N ASP A 79 22.96 -8.27 -15.61
CA ASP A 79 23.57 -7.32 -16.55
C ASP A 79 23.72 -5.89 -15.97
N ALA A 80 23.88 -5.79 -14.65
CA ALA A 80 24.08 -4.53 -13.92
C ALA A 80 22.92 -3.52 -14.07
N GLY A 81 21.69 -4.01 -14.02
CA GLY A 81 20.47 -3.20 -14.00
C GLY A 81 20.03 -2.69 -15.37
N VAL A 82 20.51 -3.28 -16.46
CA VAL A 82 20.03 -3.00 -17.82
C VAL A 82 18.69 -3.68 -18.06
N THR A 83 18.55 -4.93 -17.62
CA THR A 83 17.29 -5.67 -17.62
C THR A 83 16.99 -6.25 -16.24
N TRP A 84 15.70 -6.35 -15.93
CA TRP A 84 15.18 -6.88 -14.66
C TRP A 84 14.16 -7.97 -14.93
N ARG A 85 14.23 -9.07 -14.17
CA ARG A 85 13.31 -10.20 -14.27
C ARG A 85 12.65 -10.44 -12.92
N PRO A 86 11.35 -10.73 -12.88
CA PRO A 86 10.70 -11.08 -11.63
C PRO A 86 11.20 -12.46 -11.17
N LEU A 87 11.52 -12.59 -9.89
CA LEU A 87 12.03 -13.81 -9.27
C LEU A 87 11.10 -14.34 -8.18
N PHE A 88 10.07 -13.58 -7.80
CA PHE A 88 9.20 -13.87 -6.66
C PHE A 88 7.79 -14.28 -7.10
N GLU A 89 7.71 -15.17 -8.08
CA GLU A 89 6.44 -15.70 -8.60
C GLU A 89 6.02 -16.95 -7.80
N GLY A 90 4.79 -16.98 -7.28
CA GLY A 90 4.26 -18.08 -6.47
C GLY A 90 4.11 -17.83 -4.96
N PRO A 91 5.02 -17.11 -4.27
CA PRO A 91 4.77 -16.57 -2.94
C PRO A 91 3.46 -15.79 -2.87
N ALA A 92 2.80 -15.79 -1.71
CA ALA A 92 1.49 -15.17 -1.59
C ALA A 92 1.55 -13.66 -1.32
N SER A 93 2.70 -13.11 -0.92
CA SER A 93 2.89 -11.67 -0.71
C SER A 93 3.92 -11.10 -1.69
N ALA A 94 3.70 -9.88 -2.17
CA ALA A 94 4.64 -9.15 -3.01
C ALA A 94 5.26 -7.94 -2.29
N SER A 95 4.86 -7.65 -1.05
CA SER A 95 5.40 -6.56 -0.24
C SER A 95 6.71 -6.97 0.38
N ILE A 96 7.83 -6.39 -0.07
CA ILE A 96 9.17 -6.72 0.46
C ILE A 96 9.62 -5.63 1.44
N GLY A 97 10.00 -6.04 2.64
CA GLY A 97 10.57 -5.17 3.67
C GLY A 97 12.08 -5.34 3.83
N ALA A 98 12.60 -6.54 3.60
CA ALA A 98 14.03 -6.85 3.72
C ALA A 98 14.46 -7.85 2.63
N LEU A 99 15.67 -7.69 2.10
CA LEU A 99 16.26 -8.60 1.12
C LEU A 99 17.76 -8.74 1.39
N ALA A 100 18.24 -9.98 1.60
CA ALA A 100 19.64 -10.23 1.91
C ALA A 100 20.17 -11.45 1.14
N VAL A 101 21.41 -11.34 0.65
CA VAL A 101 22.20 -12.43 0.07
C VAL A 101 23.15 -12.96 1.15
N ALA A 102 23.21 -14.28 1.33
CA ALA A 102 24.06 -14.87 2.35
C ALA A 102 25.56 -14.72 2.01
N PRO A 103 26.40 -14.15 2.90
CA PRO A 103 27.83 -13.98 2.61
C PRO A 103 28.60 -15.29 2.43
N SER A 104 28.15 -16.37 3.08
CA SER A 104 28.76 -17.70 2.99
C SER A 104 28.38 -18.48 1.73
N ASP A 105 27.26 -18.12 1.09
CA ASP A 105 26.75 -18.79 -0.11
C ASP A 105 25.83 -17.85 -0.91
N PRO A 106 26.35 -17.19 -1.98
CA PRO A 106 25.57 -16.24 -2.76
C PRO A 106 24.38 -16.82 -3.53
N SER A 107 24.19 -18.15 -3.58
CA SER A 107 22.96 -18.73 -4.13
C SER A 107 21.79 -18.68 -3.13
N VAL A 108 22.06 -18.39 -1.86
CA VAL A 108 21.05 -18.30 -0.80
C VAL A 108 20.60 -16.85 -0.64
N LEU A 109 19.31 -16.62 -0.86
CA LEU A 109 18.66 -15.34 -0.60
C LEU A 109 17.59 -15.50 0.47
N TRP A 110 17.41 -14.45 1.26
CA TRP A 110 16.31 -14.32 2.21
C TRP A 110 15.52 -13.06 1.91
N ALA A 111 14.19 -13.17 1.95
CA ALA A 111 13.28 -12.07 1.77
C ALA A 111 12.33 -11.98 2.97
N GLY A 112 12.34 -10.85 3.66
CA GLY A 112 11.36 -10.50 4.68
C GLY A 112 10.24 -9.72 4.00
N THR A 113 8.99 -10.15 4.19
CA THR A 113 7.85 -9.46 3.59
C THR A 113 7.24 -8.43 4.55
N GLY A 114 6.62 -7.40 4.00
CA GLY A 114 6.02 -6.29 4.73
C GLY A 114 7.01 -5.16 5.02
N GLN A 115 6.94 -4.12 4.20
CA GLN A 115 7.65 -2.86 4.35
C GLN A 115 7.45 -2.18 5.72
N ILE A 116 8.47 -1.52 6.27
CA ILE A 116 8.41 -0.80 7.55
C ILE A 116 8.35 0.73 7.40
N HIS A 117 8.51 1.24 6.18
CA HIS A 117 8.45 2.66 5.84
C HIS A 117 7.01 3.18 5.99
N GLN A 118 6.77 4.03 6.99
CA GLN A 118 5.41 4.45 7.35
C GLN A 118 4.75 5.32 6.29
N ARG A 119 3.70 4.81 5.64
CA ARG A 119 2.91 5.53 4.65
C ARG A 119 1.43 5.17 4.67
N TRP A 120 0.57 6.01 4.13
CA TRP A 120 -0.89 5.80 4.09
C TRP A 120 -1.33 4.39 3.68
N ASP A 121 -0.79 3.90 2.57
CA ASP A 121 -1.11 2.66 1.87
C ASP A 121 -0.03 1.59 2.09
N ILE A 122 0.51 1.54 3.30
CA ILE A 122 1.47 0.51 3.70
C ILE A 122 0.79 -0.87 3.71
N VAL A 123 1.42 -1.85 3.07
CA VAL A 123 0.88 -3.20 2.90
C VAL A 123 1.69 -4.19 3.72
N ALA A 124 1.00 -4.98 4.55
CA ALA A 124 1.61 -6.06 5.32
C ALA A 124 2.02 -7.24 4.42
N GLY A 125 3.12 -7.88 4.80
CA GLY A 125 3.60 -9.15 4.28
C GLY A 125 2.97 -10.37 4.95
N ASP A 126 3.54 -11.54 4.69
CA ASP A 126 3.17 -12.82 5.28
C ASP A 126 4.39 -13.66 5.71
N GLY A 127 5.42 -12.98 6.24
CA GLY A 127 6.58 -13.59 6.89
C GLY A 127 7.85 -13.60 6.05
N VAL A 128 8.68 -14.61 6.28
CA VAL A 128 10.02 -14.73 5.68
C VAL A 128 10.02 -15.82 4.63
N TYR A 129 10.75 -15.59 3.54
CA TYR A 129 10.99 -16.55 2.46
C TYR A 129 12.49 -16.76 2.26
N ARG A 130 12.84 -17.93 1.76
CA ARG A 130 14.23 -18.31 1.48
C ARG A 130 14.35 -18.97 0.11
N SER A 131 15.37 -18.59 -0.64
CA SER A 131 15.82 -19.25 -1.87
C SER A 131 17.19 -19.90 -1.64
N THR A 132 17.49 -20.95 -2.41
CA THR A 132 18.82 -21.61 -2.43
C THR A 132 19.43 -21.68 -3.83
N ASP A 133 18.76 -21.07 -4.81
CA ASP A 133 19.06 -21.19 -6.23
C ASP A 133 19.12 -19.82 -6.92
N GLY A 134 19.55 -18.79 -6.19
CA GLY A 134 19.73 -17.45 -6.75
C GLY A 134 18.42 -16.69 -6.97
N GLY A 135 17.33 -17.11 -6.31
CA GLY A 135 15.99 -16.53 -6.44
C GLY A 135 15.11 -17.22 -7.47
N ALA A 136 15.55 -18.31 -8.10
CA ALA A 136 14.73 -19.02 -9.09
C ALA A 136 13.52 -19.74 -8.46
N SER A 137 13.63 -20.17 -7.20
CA SER A 137 12.53 -20.67 -6.40
C SER A 137 12.62 -20.21 -4.94
N TRP A 138 11.45 -20.07 -4.31
CA TRP A 138 11.30 -19.61 -2.94
C TRP A 138 10.46 -20.56 -2.12
N ARG A 139 10.86 -20.77 -0.86
CA ARG A 139 10.07 -21.45 0.15
C ARG A 139 9.70 -20.50 1.27
N ARG A 140 8.52 -20.66 1.86
CA ARG A 140 8.18 -20.03 3.14
C ARG A 140 9.16 -20.51 4.22
N ALA A 141 9.52 -19.59 5.08
CA ALA A 141 10.51 -19.75 6.12
C ALA A 141 10.04 -19.13 7.45
N GLY A 142 8.73 -19.20 7.73
CA GLY A 142 8.12 -18.82 9.01
C GLY A 142 7.77 -17.33 9.18
N LEU A 143 7.30 -16.99 10.37
CA LEU A 143 6.89 -15.64 10.80
C LEU A 143 5.69 -15.08 10.03
N GLU A 144 4.73 -15.93 9.67
CA GLU A 144 3.59 -15.57 8.82
C GLU A 144 2.65 -14.53 9.45
N ARG A 145 2.73 -14.29 10.77
CA ARG A 145 1.87 -13.36 11.49
C ARG A 145 2.58 -12.09 11.93
N SER A 146 3.86 -11.93 11.60
CA SER A 146 4.64 -10.73 11.89
C SER A 146 4.13 -9.52 11.11
N GLY A 147 3.62 -9.72 9.90
CA GLY A 147 3.10 -8.66 9.04
C GLY A 147 4.15 -7.72 8.45
N HIS A 148 5.19 -7.34 9.20
CA HIS A 148 6.25 -6.45 8.73
C HIS A 148 7.63 -6.91 9.22
N ILE A 149 8.50 -7.29 8.29
CA ILE A 149 9.91 -7.63 8.55
C ILE A 149 10.77 -6.46 8.08
N GLY A 150 11.39 -5.76 9.03
CA GLY A 150 12.19 -4.57 8.77
C GLY A 150 13.58 -4.86 8.25
N ASP A 151 14.20 -5.93 8.76
CA ASP A 151 15.56 -6.29 8.37
C ASP A 151 15.88 -7.78 8.65
N LEU A 152 16.90 -8.29 7.98
CA LEU A 152 17.41 -9.66 8.07
C LEU A 152 18.94 -9.69 8.15
N TRP A 153 19.47 -10.12 9.30
CA TRP A 153 20.90 -10.42 9.44
C TRP A 153 21.17 -11.90 9.19
N ILE A 154 21.97 -12.23 8.18
CA ILE A 154 22.42 -13.60 7.90
C ILE A 154 23.83 -13.79 8.46
N ASP A 155 24.04 -14.85 9.24
CA ASP A 155 25.37 -15.13 9.78
C ASP A 155 26.37 -15.39 8.63
N PRO A 156 27.49 -14.64 8.55
CA PRO A 156 28.46 -14.78 7.48
C PRO A 156 29.19 -16.13 7.50
N ARG A 157 29.06 -16.92 8.58
CA ARG A 157 29.65 -18.26 8.72
C ARG A 157 28.72 -19.38 8.22
N ASP A 158 27.40 -19.17 8.23
CA ASP A 158 26.41 -20.19 7.88
C ASP A 158 25.09 -19.58 7.37
N ALA A 159 24.77 -19.78 6.09
CA ALA A 159 23.57 -19.29 5.42
C ALA A 159 22.23 -19.86 5.95
N ARG A 160 22.25 -20.74 6.96
CA ARG A 160 21.08 -21.27 7.68
C ARG A 160 20.78 -20.50 8.96
N VAL A 161 21.74 -19.75 9.48
CA VAL A 161 21.58 -18.96 10.71
C VAL A 161 21.21 -17.54 10.31
N ALA A 162 20.06 -17.07 10.79
CA ALA A 162 19.57 -15.73 10.49
C ALA A 162 18.80 -15.13 11.68
N ILE A 163 18.75 -13.81 11.72
CA ILE A 163 17.96 -13.03 12.66
C ILE A 163 16.99 -12.16 11.85
N ALA A 164 15.73 -12.14 12.24
CA ALA A 164 14.71 -11.28 11.66
C ALA A 164 14.29 -10.21 12.67
N ALA A 165 14.30 -8.95 12.23
CA ALA A 165 13.64 -7.84 12.93
C ALA A 165 12.17 -7.77 12.49
N ALA A 166 11.28 -8.25 13.36
CA ALA A 166 9.85 -8.19 13.13
C ALA A 166 9.26 -6.93 13.79
N LEU A 167 8.79 -6.00 12.97
CA LEU A 167 8.16 -4.79 13.46
C LEU A 167 6.76 -5.08 14.01
N GLY A 168 6.05 -6.06 13.44
CA GLY A 168 4.66 -6.34 13.80
C GLY A 168 3.65 -5.47 13.05
N HIS A 169 2.37 -5.66 13.36
CA HIS A 169 1.27 -4.93 12.74
C HIS A 169 1.31 -3.42 13.06
N VAL A 170 1.58 -2.54 12.11
CA VAL A 170 1.65 -1.09 12.39
C VAL A 170 0.30 -0.47 12.79
N PHE A 171 -0.82 -1.12 12.44
CA PHE A 171 -2.18 -0.69 12.78
C PHE A 171 -2.78 -1.41 14.01
N GLY A 172 -2.05 -2.34 14.63
CA GLY A 172 -2.56 -3.35 15.56
C GLY A 172 -1.57 -3.80 16.65
N PRO A 173 -2.05 -4.25 17.84
CA PRO A 173 -1.19 -5.03 18.73
C PRO A 173 -0.84 -6.35 18.04
N ASN A 174 0.40 -6.82 18.16
CA ASN A 174 0.82 -8.08 17.54
C ASN A 174 1.85 -8.82 18.41
N PRO A 175 1.62 -10.10 18.77
CA PRO A 175 2.55 -10.85 19.60
C PRO A 175 3.82 -11.31 18.86
N GLU A 176 3.83 -11.27 17.52
CA GLU A 176 4.96 -11.68 16.69
C GLU A 176 5.85 -10.47 16.34
N ARG A 177 6.23 -9.74 17.39
CA ARG A 177 7.07 -8.54 17.37
C ARG A 177 8.42 -8.80 18.03
N GLY A 178 9.45 -8.06 17.64
CA GLY A 178 10.78 -8.12 18.25
C GLY A 178 11.78 -8.90 17.41
N LEU A 179 12.70 -9.61 18.05
CA LEU A 179 13.78 -10.32 17.34
C LEU A 179 13.55 -11.83 17.37
N PHE A 180 13.65 -12.44 16.19
CA PHE A 180 13.58 -13.88 16.01
C PHE A 180 14.88 -14.39 15.44
N ARG A 181 15.36 -15.55 15.92
CA ARG A 181 16.58 -16.18 15.41
C ARG A 181 16.32 -17.63 15.00
N THR A 182 16.86 -18.01 13.85
CA THR A 182 16.85 -19.39 13.33
C THR A 182 18.27 -19.93 13.21
N GLU A 183 18.43 -21.25 13.34
CA GLU A 183 19.70 -21.96 13.08
C GLU A 183 19.55 -23.07 12.01
N ASP A 184 18.34 -23.24 11.46
CA ASP A 184 18.00 -24.35 10.57
C ASP A 184 17.46 -23.92 9.21
N GLY A 185 17.72 -22.67 8.84
CA GLY A 185 17.29 -22.08 7.57
C GLY A 185 15.81 -21.74 7.53
N GLY A 186 15.26 -21.30 8.67
CA GLY A 186 13.91 -20.78 8.83
C GLY A 186 12.84 -21.85 8.95
N ARG A 187 13.21 -23.08 9.33
CA ARG A 187 12.21 -24.11 9.66
C ARG A 187 11.65 -23.89 11.06
N THR A 188 12.49 -23.44 11.98
CA THR A 188 12.10 -23.03 13.32
C THR A 188 12.73 -21.69 13.70
N TRP A 189 12.03 -20.94 14.55
CA TRP A 189 12.45 -19.64 15.06
C TRP A 189 12.34 -19.59 16.57
N SER A 190 13.37 -19.05 17.21
CA SER A 190 13.38 -18.69 18.62
C SER A 190 13.08 -17.21 18.76
N HIS A 191 12.11 -16.84 19.60
CA HIS A 191 11.82 -15.44 19.96
C HIS A 191 12.86 -14.98 20.98
N VAL A 192 13.95 -14.37 20.51
CA VAL A 192 15.13 -14.05 21.32
C VAL A 192 15.04 -12.68 22.00
N LEU A 193 14.08 -11.84 21.60
CA LEU A 193 13.75 -10.60 22.29
C LEU A 193 12.27 -10.25 22.12
N ASP A 194 11.52 -10.28 23.22
CA ASP A 194 10.12 -9.87 23.32
C ASP A 194 9.97 -8.67 24.28
N ARG A 195 9.18 -7.68 23.88
CA ARG A 195 8.83 -6.49 24.68
C ARG A 195 7.33 -6.22 24.71
N GLY A 196 6.53 -7.25 24.44
CA GLY A 196 5.08 -7.18 24.37
C GLY A 196 4.56 -6.72 23.00
N PRO A 197 3.23 -6.61 22.86
CA PRO A 197 2.59 -6.57 21.55
C PRO A 197 2.63 -5.21 20.83
N GLU A 198 3.25 -4.20 21.43
CA GLU A 198 3.33 -2.83 20.88
C GLU A 198 4.75 -2.45 20.42
N VAL A 199 5.77 -3.24 20.79
CA VAL A 199 7.18 -2.90 20.56
C VAL A 199 7.81 -3.94 19.64
N GLY A 200 8.07 -3.56 18.39
CA GLY A 200 8.75 -4.39 17.40
C GLY A 200 10.24 -4.09 17.28
N ALA A 201 10.93 -4.81 16.41
CA ALA A 201 12.27 -4.47 15.96
C ALA A 201 12.23 -3.93 14.53
N ALA A 202 13.05 -2.91 14.23
CA ALA A 202 13.06 -2.27 12.91
C ALA A 202 14.31 -2.63 12.08
N ASP A 203 15.46 -2.80 12.73
CA ASP A 203 16.77 -2.94 12.05
C ASP A 203 17.74 -3.82 12.85
N VAL A 204 18.67 -4.52 12.17
CA VAL A 204 19.74 -5.35 12.76
C VAL A 204 21.08 -5.16 12.03
N ALA A 205 22.03 -4.52 12.69
CA ALA A 205 23.35 -4.25 12.11
C ALA A 205 24.50 -4.97 12.85
N GLY A 206 25.54 -5.35 12.11
CA GLY A 206 26.73 -6.01 12.64
C GLY A 206 27.96 -5.88 11.74
N ASP A 207 29.14 -6.13 12.30
CA ASP A 207 30.38 -6.28 11.51
C ASP A 207 30.49 -7.75 11.07
N PRO A 208 30.46 -8.08 9.76
CA PRO A 208 30.57 -9.46 9.30
C PRO A 208 31.87 -10.16 9.74
N ALA A 209 32.92 -9.41 10.10
CA ALA A 209 34.15 -9.97 10.63
C ALA A 209 34.02 -10.45 12.09
N LEU A 210 33.04 -9.95 12.84
CA LEU A 210 32.74 -10.34 14.23
C LEU A 210 31.22 -10.56 14.42
N PRO A 211 30.66 -11.62 13.83
CA PRO A 211 29.21 -11.85 13.78
C PRO A 211 28.55 -12.15 15.12
N ASP A 212 29.34 -12.31 16.20
CA ASP A 212 28.80 -12.49 17.55
C ASP A 212 28.38 -11.15 18.18
N ARG A 213 28.93 -10.01 17.72
CA ARG A 213 28.54 -8.67 18.18
C ARG A 213 27.57 -8.03 17.19
N LEU A 214 26.32 -7.89 17.63
CA LEU A 214 25.23 -7.35 16.82
C LEU A 214 24.50 -6.24 17.58
N TYR A 215 23.89 -5.33 16.84
CA TYR A 215 23.02 -4.28 17.34
C TYR A 215 21.66 -4.40 16.66
N ALA A 216 20.60 -4.05 17.38
CA ALA A 216 19.28 -3.98 16.80
C ALA A 216 18.50 -2.81 17.38
N SER A 217 17.59 -2.26 16.59
CA SER A 217 16.69 -1.20 17.02
C SER A 217 15.31 -1.76 17.38
N LEU A 218 14.75 -1.25 18.46
CA LEU A 218 13.37 -1.45 18.86
C LEU A 218 12.56 -0.21 18.51
N TRP A 219 11.33 -0.41 18.08
CA TRP A 219 10.41 0.66 17.74
C TRP A 219 9.01 0.36 18.27
N GLN A 220 8.52 1.24 19.15
CA GLN A 220 7.12 1.26 19.54
C GLN A 220 6.35 2.18 18.58
N VAL A 221 5.62 1.56 17.66
CA VAL A 221 4.85 2.26 16.62
C VAL A 221 3.40 1.82 16.64
N ARG A 222 2.51 2.82 16.58
CA ARG A 222 1.11 2.62 16.26
C ARG A 222 0.62 3.68 15.28
N ARG A 223 -0.15 3.24 14.29
CA ARG A 223 -0.79 4.09 13.29
C ARG A 223 -2.31 3.99 13.41
N TYR A 224 -2.98 5.11 13.20
CA TYR A 224 -4.42 5.23 13.27
C TYR A 224 -4.93 5.94 12.02
N PRO A 225 -6.00 5.45 11.38
CA PRO A 225 -6.49 6.01 10.12
C PRO A 225 -6.66 7.52 10.12
N TRP A 226 -7.06 8.07 11.27
CA TRP A 226 -7.33 9.48 11.51
C TRP A 226 -6.15 10.30 12.05
N LEU A 227 -5.03 9.68 12.47
CA LEU A 227 -3.88 10.38 13.07
C LEU A 227 -2.58 10.29 12.27
N ASP A 228 -2.56 9.50 11.20
CA ASP A 228 -1.33 9.13 10.49
C ASP A 228 -0.44 10.29 10.01
N TYR A 229 -0.97 11.51 9.90
CA TYR A 229 -0.21 12.71 9.50
C TYR A 229 -0.01 13.75 10.61
N PHE A 230 -0.59 13.53 11.79
CA PHE A 230 -0.72 14.57 12.81
C PHE A 230 0.08 14.29 14.09
N GLN A 231 0.77 13.14 14.16
CA GLN A 231 1.53 12.73 15.33
C GLN A 231 2.88 12.14 14.94
N PRO A 232 3.94 12.46 15.71
CA PRO A 232 5.22 11.78 15.55
C PRO A 232 5.08 10.32 16.00
N THR A 233 5.73 9.42 15.29
CA THR A 233 5.70 7.98 15.59
C THR A 233 6.85 7.58 16.50
N VAL A 234 6.81 8.13 17.72
CA VAL A 234 7.75 7.88 18.80
C VAL A 234 7.07 7.14 19.95
N GLY A 235 7.83 6.36 20.72
CA GLY A 235 7.29 5.63 21.86
C GLY A 235 8.36 5.23 22.89
N PRO A 236 7.95 5.02 24.16
CA PRO A 236 8.87 4.73 25.26
C PRO A 236 9.54 3.35 25.19
N GLY A 237 8.99 2.41 24.40
CA GLY A 237 9.58 1.10 24.14
C GLY A 237 10.66 1.10 23.05
N SER A 238 10.86 2.22 22.34
CA SER A 238 11.89 2.34 21.31
C SER A 238 13.29 2.48 21.92
N GLY A 239 14.32 1.97 21.23
CA GLY A 239 15.70 2.05 21.72
C GLY A 239 16.65 1.12 20.98
N ILE A 240 17.87 0.98 21.50
CA ILE A 240 18.93 0.14 20.91
C ILE A 240 19.23 -1.00 21.87
N VAL A 241 19.40 -2.21 21.33
CA VAL A 241 19.89 -3.39 22.05
C VAL A 241 21.15 -3.93 21.38
N ARG A 242 21.96 -4.66 22.14
CA ARG A 242 23.20 -5.30 21.67
C ARG A 242 23.25 -6.75 22.10
N SER A 243 23.76 -7.60 21.21
CA SER A 243 24.14 -8.99 21.47
C SER A 243 25.66 -9.14 21.39
N LEU A 244 26.21 -10.08 22.17
CA LEU A 244 27.63 -10.49 22.15
C LEU A 244 27.78 -12.01 21.92
N ASP A 245 26.70 -12.70 21.54
CA ASP A 245 26.62 -14.15 21.41
C ASP A 245 25.95 -14.60 20.10
N GLY A 246 25.98 -13.73 19.08
CA GLY A 246 25.41 -14.00 17.75
C GLY A 246 23.88 -13.91 17.72
N GLY A 247 23.32 -13.03 18.55
CA GLY A 247 21.89 -12.75 18.62
C GLY A 247 21.07 -13.73 19.44
N ARG A 248 21.71 -14.54 20.30
CA ARG A 248 21.00 -15.47 21.19
C ARG A 248 20.43 -14.75 22.42
N SER A 249 21.13 -13.73 22.90
CA SER A 249 20.66 -12.84 23.97
C SER A 249 20.98 -11.38 23.66
N TRP A 250 20.16 -10.49 24.21
CA TRP A 250 20.17 -9.05 23.92
C TRP A 250 20.10 -8.22 25.19
N THR A 251 20.99 -7.24 25.31
CA THR A 251 21.01 -6.28 26.42
C THR A 251 20.75 -4.86 25.91
N PRO A 252 19.93 -4.05 26.60
CA PRO A 252 19.75 -2.64 26.24
C PRO A 252 21.08 -1.89 26.19
N VAL A 253 21.20 -1.01 25.20
CA VAL A 253 22.29 -0.05 25.07
C VAL A 253 21.77 1.28 25.59
N GLY A 254 22.20 1.65 26.80
CA GLY A 254 21.99 2.96 27.39
C GLY A 254 23.36 3.55 27.72
N GLY A 255 23.68 4.69 27.12
CA GLY A 255 25.00 5.32 27.25
C GLY A 255 24.88 6.82 27.38
N GLU A 256 25.91 7.44 27.97
CA GLU A 256 26.04 8.89 28.00
C GLU A 256 25.98 9.46 26.58
N GLY A 257 25.14 10.49 26.36
CA GLY A 257 25.04 11.21 25.09
C GLY A 257 23.95 10.76 24.11
N LEU A 258 23.22 9.68 24.40
CA LEU A 258 21.96 9.40 23.69
C LEU A 258 20.85 10.39 24.11
N PRO A 259 19.89 10.70 23.21
CA PRO A 259 18.78 11.60 23.53
C PRO A 259 17.88 11.01 24.62
N ALA A 260 17.35 11.90 25.48
CA ALA A 260 16.36 11.54 26.49
C ALA A 260 14.93 11.64 25.92
N GLY A 261 14.01 10.84 26.46
CA GLY A 261 12.59 10.84 26.08
C GLY A 261 12.23 9.76 25.05
N PRO A 262 10.97 9.76 24.57
CA PRO A 262 10.49 8.79 23.58
C PRO A 262 11.26 8.91 22.25
N LEU A 263 11.67 7.76 21.71
CA LEU A 263 12.38 7.67 20.43
C LEU A 263 11.46 7.08 19.36
N GLY A 264 11.72 7.44 18.10
CA GLY A 264 11.04 6.90 16.92
C GLY A 264 11.84 5.77 16.28
N ARG A 265 11.76 5.69 14.95
CA ARG A 265 12.58 4.76 14.16
C ARG A 265 14.08 5.06 14.38
N ILE A 266 14.87 3.99 14.50
CA ILE A 266 16.32 4.06 14.63
C ILE A 266 16.94 3.15 13.58
N GLU A 267 17.79 3.72 12.73
CA GLU A 267 18.62 2.98 11.78
C GLU A 267 20.05 2.92 12.29
N LEU A 268 20.65 1.73 12.20
CA LEU A 268 21.96 1.41 12.73
C LEU A 268 22.92 1.08 11.59
N ALA A 269 24.17 1.51 11.74
CA ALA A 269 25.24 1.07 10.87
C ALA A 269 26.47 0.75 11.72
N VAL A 270 27.12 -0.38 11.44
CA VAL A 270 28.33 -0.81 12.14
C VAL A 270 29.50 -0.77 11.17
N ALA A 271 30.53 0.03 11.47
CA ALA A 271 31.66 0.21 10.57
C ALA A 271 32.49 -1.10 10.44
N PRO A 272 32.71 -1.61 9.22
CA PRO A 272 33.52 -2.80 9.00
C PRO A 272 34.96 -2.63 9.49
N GLY A 273 35.54 -3.71 10.02
CA GLY A 273 36.95 -3.72 10.45
C GLY A 273 37.23 -2.97 11.76
N THR A 274 36.19 -2.48 12.43
CA THR A 274 36.31 -1.83 13.76
C THR A 274 36.04 -2.79 14.91
N GLY A 275 35.84 -4.08 14.62
CA GLY A 275 35.44 -5.06 15.61
C GLY A 275 34.05 -4.79 16.19
N GLY A 276 33.20 -4.13 15.41
CA GLY A 276 31.89 -3.65 15.84
C GLY A 276 31.93 -2.64 17.00
N GLU A 277 33.01 -1.88 17.16
CA GLU A 277 33.09 -0.80 18.16
C GLU A 277 32.51 0.51 17.64
N ARG A 278 32.68 0.80 16.34
CA ARG A 278 32.08 1.98 15.73
C ARG A 278 30.68 1.70 15.24
N VAL A 279 29.73 2.40 15.81
CA VAL A 279 28.29 2.28 15.51
C VAL A 279 27.71 3.67 15.28
N TRP A 280 26.97 3.84 14.20
CA TRP A 280 26.09 4.99 13.98
C TRP A 280 24.65 4.63 14.29
N ALA A 281 23.90 5.62 14.78
CA ALA A 281 22.46 5.53 14.98
C ALA A 281 21.80 6.81 14.45
N ALA A 282 21.01 6.70 13.39
CA ALA A 282 20.11 7.76 12.96
C ALA A 282 18.81 7.62 13.75
N ILE A 283 18.50 8.61 14.60
CA ILE A 283 17.41 8.52 15.60
C ILE A 283 16.37 9.58 15.30
N GLN A 284 15.13 9.14 15.05
CA GLN A 284 13.95 10.00 15.02
C GLN A 284 13.55 10.41 16.44
N LEU A 285 13.26 11.70 16.64
CA LEU A 285 12.74 12.27 17.88
C LEU A 285 11.32 12.81 17.66
N ALA A 286 10.65 13.20 18.75
CA ALA A 286 9.32 13.83 18.65
C ALA A 286 9.36 15.10 17.78
N ASP A 287 10.43 15.87 17.94
CA ASP A 287 10.70 17.09 17.18
C ASP A 287 12.04 16.94 16.41
N GLY A 288 11.96 16.38 15.20
CA GLY A 288 13.11 16.21 14.30
C GLY A 288 13.88 14.90 14.49
N GLY A 289 15.21 14.98 14.45
CA GLY A 289 16.08 13.81 14.50
C GLY A 289 17.54 14.17 14.26
N GLY A 290 18.42 13.17 14.27
CA GLY A 290 19.85 13.38 14.03
C GLY A 290 20.65 12.08 13.91
N LEU A 291 21.97 12.22 13.87
CA LEU A 291 22.92 11.11 13.79
C LEU A 291 23.84 11.11 15.01
N TRP A 292 23.90 9.97 15.68
CA TRP A 292 24.81 9.69 16.78
C TRP A 292 25.85 8.66 16.36
N ARG A 293 27.04 8.74 16.94
CA ARG A 293 28.12 7.76 16.79
C ARG A 293 28.66 7.34 18.14
N SER A 294 28.91 6.06 18.30
CA SER A 294 29.76 5.48 19.34
C SER A 294 31.03 4.91 18.70
N ASP A 295 32.16 4.96 19.41
CA ASP A 295 33.42 4.30 19.04
C ASP A 295 33.84 3.25 20.09
N ASP A 296 32.97 2.93 21.06
CA ASP A 296 33.24 2.02 22.18
C ASP A 296 32.15 0.96 22.33
N GLY A 297 31.53 0.59 21.20
CA GLY A 297 30.53 -0.47 21.13
C GLY A 297 29.20 -0.12 21.79
N GLY A 298 28.86 1.17 21.87
CA GLY A 298 27.60 1.70 22.38
C GLY A 298 27.63 2.16 23.84
N ALA A 299 28.81 2.19 24.49
CA ALA A 299 28.91 2.63 25.89
C ALA A 299 28.79 4.15 26.03
N ARG A 300 29.33 4.91 25.07
CA ARG A 300 29.19 6.37 24.97
C ARG A 300 28.84 6.77 23.55
N TRP A 301 28.00 7.79 23.44
CA TRP A 301 27.52 8.32 22.19
C TRP A 301 27.81 9.80 22.07
N ARG A 302 28.12 10.25 20.85
CA ARG A 302 28.18 11.67 20.50
C ARG A 302 27.23 11.94 19.34
N GLN A 303 26.45 13.00 19.44
CA GLN A 303 25.72 13.51 18.29
C GLN A 303 26.74 14.09 17.31
N VAL A 304 26.89 13.47 16.14
CA VAL A 304 27.83 13.92 15.09
C VAL A 304 27.14 14.85 14.10
N SER A 305 25.82 14.74 13.95
CA SER A 305 25.02 15.64 13.13
C SER A 305 23.62 15.84 13.73
N ALA A 306 23.17 17.09 13.74
CA ALA A 306 21.80 17.46 14.09
C ALA A 306 20.93 17.66 12.84
N HIS A 307 21.41 17.23 11.67
CA HIS A 307 20.70 17.45 10.41
C HIS A 307 19.46 16.53 10.35
N PRO A 308 18.23 17.07 10.36
CA PRO A 308 17.03 16.24 10.49
C PRO A 308 16.82 15.30 9.30
N GLU A 309 17.36 15.63 8.11
CA GLU A 309 17.20 14.78 6.91
C GLU A 309 17.91 13.42 6.96
N VAL A 310 18.69 13.10 8.00
CA VAL A 310 19.36 11.79 8.12
C VAL A 310 18.56 10.79 8.97
N ALA A 311 17.50 11.23 9.64
CA ALA A 311 16.67 10.39 10.51
C ALA A 311 15.19 10.72 10.37
N GLY A 312 14.34 9.70 10.22
CA GLY A 312 12.90 9.86 10.07
C GLY A 312 12.15 8.53 10.12
N SER A 313 10.83 8.57 10.27
CA SER A 313 9.99 7.37 10.24
C SER A 313 9.75 6.84 8.83
N TYR A 314 9.57 7.74 7.87
CA TYR A 314 9.29 7.39 6.48
C TYR A 314 10.57 7.05 5.71
N MET A 315 11.61 7.87 5.82
CA MET A 315 12.93 7.59 5.25
C MET A 315 14.00 7.71 6.31
N SER A 316 14.78 6.66 6.44
CA SER A 316 16.00 6.62 7.23
C SER A 316 16.76 5.39 6.77
N GLY A 317 18.06 5.52 6.54
CA GLY A 317 18.91 4.39 6.20
C GLY A 317 20.37 4.80 6.24
N LEU A 318 21.22 3.91 6.76
CA LEU A 318 22.65 4.15 6.93
C LEU A 318 23.45 2.95 6.41
N VAL A 319 24.46 3.21 5.59
CA VAL A 319 25.32 2.14 5.05
C VAL A 319 26.78 2.58 5.14
N PRO A 320 27.62 1.86 5.89
CA PRO A 320 29.04 2.18 5.98
C PRO A 320 29.77 1.78 4.70
N ASP A 321 30.85 2.49 4.37
CA ASP A 321 31.75 2.04 3.32
C ASP A 321 32.53 0.81 3.80
N PRO A 322 32.61 -0.28 3.01
CA PRO A 322 33.30 -1.50 3.43
C PRO A 322 34.82 -1.36 3.49
N SER A 323 35.39 -0.29 2.92
CA SER A 323 36.83 -0.05 2.86
C SER A 323 37.34 1.06 3.79
N ASP A 324 36.44 1.86 4.38
CA ASP A 324 36.81 3.01 5.21
C ASP A 324 35.80 3.23 6.36
N ALA A 325 36.27 3.03 7.58
CA ALA A 325 35.44 3.13 8.79
C ALA A 325 35.01 4.57 9.14
N ASP A 326 35.50 5.61 8.47
CA ASP A 326 35.02 6.99 8.63
C ASP A 326 34.01 7.41 7.55
N VAL A 327 33.76 6.56 6.55
CA VAL A 327 32.81 6.85 5.47
C VAL A 327 31.47 6.17 5.75
N VAL A 328 30.40 6.96 5.74
CA VAL A 328 29.03 6.47 5.92
C VAL A 328 28.08 7.17 4.94
N TRP A 329 27.20 6.39 4.35
CA TRP A 329 26.15 6.85 3.46
C TRP A 329 24.83 6.99 4.22
N ALA A 330 24.03 7.97 3.84
CA ALA A 330 22.72 8.19 4.41
C ALA A 330 21.69 8.37 3.30
N MET A 331 20.59 7.64 3.41
CA MET A 331 19.46 7.68 2.48
C MET A 331 18.43 8.76 2.91
N GLY A 332 17.35 8.92 2.15
CA GLY A 332 16.38 10.01 2.26
C GLY A 332 16.14 10.69 0.91
N ARG A 333 15.66 11.95 0.91
CA ARG A 333 15.38 12.74 -0.31
C ARG A 333 16.58 12.93 -1.28
N ALA A 334 17.77 12.54 -0.84
CA ALA A 334 18.97 12.41 -1.65
C ALA A 334 19.85 11.31 -1.07
N LEU A 335 20.62 10.64 -1.91
CA LEU A 335 21.71 9.78 -1.49
C LEU A 335 22.88 10.67 -1.07
N LYS A 336 23.24 10.60 0.22
CA LYS A 336 24.28 11.45 0.83
C LYS A 336 25.47 10.60 1.26
N ARG A 337 26.67 11.17 1.22
CA ARG A 337 27.90 10.56 1.72
C ARG A 337 28.60 11.47 2.73
N SER A 338 29.05 10.89 3.83
CA SER A 338 29.98 11.51 4.77
C SER A 338 31.34 10.82 4.69
N ARG A 339 32.42 11.58 4.90
CA ARG A 339 33.81 11.08 4.95
C ARG A 339 34.53 11.44 6.26
N ASP A 340 33.79 11.99 7.22
CA ASP A 340 34.30 12.48 8.49
C ASP A 340 33.57 11.84 9.69
N GLY A 341 33.08 10.62 9.49
CA GLY A 341 32.37 9.85 10.50
C GLY A 341 30.96 10.35 10.79
N GLY A 342 30.30 10.99 9.82
CA GLY A 342 28.91 11.46 9.89
C GLY A 342 28.74 12.93 10.27
N SER A 343 29.82 13.71 10.36
CA SER A 343 29.76 15.12 10.78
C SER A 343 29.32 16.07 9.67
N SER A 344 29.68 15.79 8.43
CA SER A 344 29.20 16.51 7.25
C SER A 344 28.82 15.55 6.13
N PHE A 345 27.87 15.98 5.27
CA PHE A 345 27.35 15.18 4.18
C PHE A 345 27.37 15.94 2.86
N GLU A 346 27.87 15.31 1.80
CA GLU A 346 27.69 15.74 0.41
C GLU A 346 26.55 14.96 -0.25
N ARG A 347 25.78 15.61 -1.13
CA ARG A 347 24.76 14.93 -1.93
C ARG A 347 25.42 14.32 -3.16
N VAL A 348 25.25 13.02 -3.34
CA VAL A 348 25.80 12.26 -4.47
C VAL A 348 24.77 12.11 -5.58
N LYS A 349 23.51 11.84 -5.22
CA LYS A 349 22.39 11.68 -6.16
C LYS A 349 21.10 12.21 -5.54
N GLY A 350 20.21 12.75 -6.37
CA GLY A 350 18.96 13.36 -5.96
C GLY A 350 19.07 14.87 -5.69
N ALA A 351 17.90 15.50 -5.54
CA ALA A 351 17.65 16.95 -5.45
C ALA A 351 17.94 17.78 -6.73
N PRO A 352 17.10 18.78 -7.05
CA PRO A 352 15.99 19.30 -6.24
C PRO A 352 14.65 18.55 -6.39
N GLY A 353 14.59 17.43 -7.13
CA GLY A 353 13.34 16.79 -7.58
C GLY A 353 12.82 15.53 -6.88
N GLY A 354 13.47 14.98 -5.84
CA GLY A 354 12.90 13.90 -5.01
C GLY A 354 12.92 12.50 -5.61
N ASP A 355 14.08 11.83 -5.54
CA ASP A 355 14.19 10.40 -5.86
C ASP A 355 14.12 9.51 -4.58
N ASP A 356 13.66 10.06 -3.46
CA ASP A 356 13.43 9.41 -2.15
C ASP A 356 14.02 8.00 -1.99
N TYR A 357 15.28 7.93 -1.51
CA TYR A 357 16.07 6.70 -1.38
C TYR A 357 15.79 6.00 -0.05
N HIS A 358 15.71 4.67 -0.09
CA HIS A 358 15.35 3.84 1.08
C HIS A 358 16.43 2.84 1.45
N ASP A 359 17.14 2.31 0.46
CA ASP A 359 18.17 1.30 0.71
C ASP A 359 19.38 1.43 -0.23
N LEU A 360 20.53 0.96 0.22
CA LEU A 360 21.81 0.98 -0.48
C LEU A 360 22.60 -0.29 -0.18
N TRP A 361 23.15 -0.90 -1.21
CA TRP A 361 24.18 -1.92 -1.05
C TRP A 361 25.45 -1.48 -1.76
N ILE A 362 26.58 -1.62 -1.07
CA ILE A 362 27.92 -1.31 -1.57
C ILE A 362 28.72 -2.61 -1.60
N ASP A 363 29.31 -2.94 -2.74
CA ASP A 363 30.09 -4.16 -2.87
C ASP A 363 31.36 -4.12 -1.99
N PRO A 364 31.54 -5.04 -1.03
CA PRO A 364 32.73 -5.09 -0.19
C PRO A 364 34.02 -5.40 -0.97
N ALA A 365 33.93 -5.99 -2.16
CA ALA A 365 35.10 -6.26 -3.01
C ALA A 365 35.51 -5.05 -3.89
N ASP A 366 34.58 -4.15 -4.20
CA ASP A 366 34.85 -2.92 -4.96
C ASP A 366 33.75 -1.88 -4.65
N PRO A 367 34.01 -0.94 -3.73
CA PRO A 367 33.01 0.05 -3.30
C PRO A 367 32.48 0.96 -4.43
N ARG A 368 33.06 0.92 -5.64
CA ARG A 368 32.52 1.65 -6.80
C ARG A 368 31.25 1.02 -7.36
N ARG A 369 30.98 -0.24 -7.03
CA ARG A 369 29.79 -0.99 -7.44
C ARG A 369 28.73 -0.89 -6.35
N MET A 370 27.59 -0.31 -6.69
CA MET A 370 26.49 -0.10 -5.75
C MET A 370 25.15 -0.29 -6.45
N ILE A 371 24.14 -0.65 -5.66
CA ILE A 371 22.74 -0.57 -6.03
C ILE A 371 22.00 0.24 -4.97
N THR A 372 21.07 1.08 -5.37
CA THR A 372 20.18 1.80 -4.44
C THR A 372 18.73 1.68 -4.87
N GLY A 373 17.85 1.54 -3.88
CA GLY A 373 16.40 1.52 -4.04
C GLY A 373 15.79 2.88 -3.67
N ALA A 374 14.83 3.31 -4.48
CA ALA A 374 14.13 4.59 -4.40
C ALA A 374 12.64 4.42 -4.65
N ASP A 375 11.83 5.45 -4.37
CA ASP A 375 10.42 5.55 -4.79
C ASP A 375 10.28 5.30 -6.31
N GLN A 376 11.31 5.65 -7.08
CA GLN A 376 11.46 5.47 -8.52
C GLN A 376 12.23 4.18 -8.89
N GLY A 377 12.17 3.15 -8.05
CA GLY A 377 12.76 1.83 -8.32
C GLY A 377 14.24 1.71 -8.01
N ALA A 378 14.88 0.69 -8.58
CA ALA A 378 16.28 0.38 -8.31
C ALA A 378 17.22 0.85 -9.43
N VAL A 379 18.36 1.41 -9.05
CA VAL A 379 19.41 1.83 -9.99
C VAL A 379 20.80 1.41 -9.53
N VAL A 380 21.66 1.06 -10.49
CA VAL A 380 23.00 0.50 -10.27
C VAL A 380 24.06 1.48 -10.77
N THR A 381 25.16 1.60 -10.03
CA THR A 381 26.41 2.26 -10.46
C THR A 381 27.55 1.26 -10.46
N LEU A 382 28.44 1.36 -11.45
CA LEU A 382 29.71 0.63 -11.49
C LEU A 382 30.94 1.55 -11.36
N ASN A 383 30.74 2.85 -11.18
CA ASN A 383 31.80 3.87 -11.16
C ASN A 383 31.70 4.84 -9.97
N GLY A 384 31.24 4.35 -8.82
CA GLY A 384 31.22 5.10 -7.57
C GLY A 384 30.19 6.23 -7.52
N GLY A 385 29.11 6.10 -8.29
CA GLY A 385 27.98 7.03 -8.32
C GLY A 385 28.08 8.12 -9.37
N ALA A 386 29.08 8.10 -10.26
CA ALA A 386 29.21 9.08 -11.33
C ALA A 386 28.13 8.92 -12.40
N THR A 387 27.70 7.68 -12.69
CA THR A 387 26.55 7.38 -13.55
C THR A 387 25.73 6.22 -12.99
N TRP A 388 24.43 6.22 -13.26
CA TRP A 388 23.49 5.23 -12.77
C TRP A 388 22.68 4.61 -13.91
N SER A 389 22.26 3.36 -13.77
CA SER A 389 21.33 2.70 -14.69
C SER A 389 19.96 3.40 -14.70
N SER A 390 19.13 3.06 -15.68
CA SER A 390 17.78 3.63 -15.83
C SER A 390 16.79 2.94 -14.90
N TRP A 391 15.78 3.69 -14.47
CA TRP A 391 14.57 3.17 -13.84
C TRP A 391 13.36 3.09 -14.79
N TYR A 392 13.53 3.51 -16.05
CA TYR A 392 12.55 3.36 -17.13
C TYR A 392 12.63 1.98 -17.82
N ASN A 393 12.96 0.94 -17.06
CA ASN A 393 13.07 -0.44 -17.54
C ASN A 393 12.45 -1.46 -16.56
N GLN A 394 11.65 -1.00 -15.60
CA GLN A 394 11.05 -1.82 -14.54
C GLN A 394 9.52 -1.62 -14.57
N PRO A 395 8.71 -2.64 -14.90
CA PRO A 395 7.26 -2.53 -14.89
C PRO A 395 6.70 -2.73 -13.47
N THR A 396 7.17 -1.90 -12.53
CA THR A 396 6.82 -1.99 -11.10
C THR A 396 6.01 -0.80 -10.59
N GLY A 397 5.44 0.00 -11.50
CA GLY A 397 4.62 1.15 -11.13
C GLY A 397 3.44 0.80 -10.20
N GLN A 398 3.20 1.67 -9.24
CA GLN A 398 2.13 1.59 -8.24
C GLN A 398 0.98 2.53 -8.66
N PHE A 399 -0.13 1.97 -9.13
CA PHE A 399 -1.22 2.73 -9.75
C PHE A 399 -2.47 2.80 -8.87
N TYR A 400 -3.11 3.97 -8.83
CA TYR A 400 -4.29 4.21 -7.99
C TYR A 400 -5.61 3.96 -8.72
N ARG A 401 -6.22 5.00 -9.30
CA ARG A 401 -7.55 4.92 -9.94
C ARG A 401 -7.41 4.80 -11.44
N LEU A 402 -8.32 4.07 -12.07
CA LEU A 402 -8.35 3.87 -13.53
C LEU A 402 -9.39 4.75 -14.20
N ALA A 403 -9.03 5.30 -15.36
CA ALA A 403 -9.97 5.79 -16.36
C ALA A 403 -9.52 5.37 -17.77
N ALA A 404 -10.43 5.47 -18.73
CA ALA A 404 -10.13 5.26 -20.14
C ALA A 404 -10.90 6.26 -21.00
N ASP A 405 -10.33 6.61 -22.16
CA ASP A 405 -11.02 7.39 -23.18
C ASP A 405 -11.76 6.48 -24.18
N GLU A 406 -12.54 7.07 -25.08
CA GLU A 406 -13.32 6.33 -26.09
C GLU A 406 -12.60 6.26 -27.47
N ARG A 407 -11.27 6.45 -27.52
CA ARG A 407 -10.50 6.33 -28.78
C ARG A 407 -10.32 4.85 -29.16
N PHE A 408 -9.88 4.58 -30.39
CA PHE A 408 -9.40 3.25 -30.77
C PHE A 408 -8.05 3.30 -31.51
N PRO A 409 -6.98 2.69 -30.96
CA PRO A 409 -6.92 2.09 -29.62
C PRO A 409 -7.18 3.14 -28.52
N TYR A 410 -7.92 2.75 -27.48
CA TYR A 410 -8.20 3.62 -26.34
C TYR A 410 -6.93 3.83 -25.51
N ARG A 411 -6.90 4.88 -24.70
CA ARG A 411 -5.84 5.07 -23.69
C ARG A 411 -6.38 4.80 -22.29
N VAL A 412 -5.53 4.22 -21.46
CA VAL A 412 -5.74 4.00 -20.02
C VAL A 412 -5.00 5.08 -19.25
N TYR A 413 -5.65 5.65 -18.25
CA TYR A 413 -5.19 6.77 -17.44
C TYR A 413 -5.13 6.40 -15.98
N SER A 414 -4.06 6.81 -15.30
CA SER A 414 -3.91 6.62 -13.85
C SER A 414 -2.74 7.44 -13.28
N GLY A 415 -2.89 7.89 -12.03
CA GLY A 415 -1.80 8.42 -11.23
C GLY A 415 -0.91 7.29 -10.71
N GLN A 416 0.40 7.48 -10.80
CA GLN A 416 1.41 6.56 -10.32
C GLN A 416 2.16 7.15 -9.13
N GLN A 417 2.15 6.45 -8.00
CA GLN A 417 2.83 6.87 -6.77
C GLN A 417 4.27 7.36 -7.04
N ASP A 418 4.56 8.57 -6.56
CA ASP A 418 5.87 9.26 -6.59
C ASP A 418 6.53 9.41 -7.99
N CYS A 419 5.75 9.19 -9.06
CA CYS A 419 6.22 9.20 -10.43
C CYS A 419 5.35 10.04 -11.39
N GLY A 420 4.37 10.78 -10.88
CA GLY A 420 3.40 11.54 -11.68
C GLY A 420 2.34 10.68 -12.33
N THR A 421 1.89 11.07 -13.52
CA THR A 421 0.71 10.49 -14.18
C THR A 421 1.07 9.65 -15.39
N VAL A 422 0.12 8.83 -15.85
CA VAL A 422 0.23 8.02 -17.05
C VAL A 422 -1.05 8.12 -17.86
N ALA A 423 -0.90 8.31 -19.17
CA ALA A 423 -1.82 7.81 -20.17
C ALA A 423 -1.08 6.86 -21.10
N ILE A 424 -1.53 5.62 -21.25
CA ILE A 424 -0.92 4.58 -22.08
C ILE A 424 -1.92 3.99 -23.06
N ALA A 425 -1.50 3.73 -24.30
CA ALA A 425 -2.36 3.08 -25.29
C ALA A 425 -2.69 1.62 -24.88
N SER A 426 -3.90 1.16 -25.18
CA SER A 426 -4.31 -0.22 -24.91
C SER A 426 -3.61 -1.26 -25.80
N ARG A 427 -3.17 -0.84 -26.98
CA ARG A 427 -2.37 -1.63 -27.93
C ARG A 427 -1.51 -0.72 -28.81
N SER A 428 -0.46 -1.30 -29.38
CA SER A 428 0.45 -0.63 -30.32
C SER A 428 0.51 -1.35 -31.65
N ASP A 429 0.68 -0.60 -32.74
CA ASP A 429 0.87 -1.16 -34.09
C ASP A 429 2.25 -1.79 -34.28
N TYR A 430 3.17 -1.62 -33.32
CA TYR A 430 4.53 -2.20 -33.34
C TYR A 430 4.62 -3.61 -32.73
N GLY A 431 3.47 -4.23 -32.39
CA GLY A 431 3.41 -5.59 -31.85
C GLY A 431 3.68 -5.71 -30.34
N GLN A 432 4.12 -4.64 -29.69
CA GLN A 432 4.24 -4.52 -28.23
C GLN A 432 4.14 -3.06 -27.80
N LEU A 433 3.69 -2.83 -26.56
CA LEU A 433 3.73 -1.50 -25.94
C LEU A 433 5.15 -1.19 -25.47
N THR A 434 5.59 0.05 -25.69
CA THR A 434 6.93 0.53 -25.38
C THR A 434 6.85 1.89 -24.68
N PHE A 435 8.02 2.47 -24.36
CA PHE A 435 8.09 3.84 -23.86
C PHE A 435 7.49 4.91 -24.80
N ARG A 436 7.24 4.57 -26.07
CA ARG A 436 6.62 5.47 -27.06
C ARG A 436 5.09 5.53 -26.96
N ASP A 437 4.49 4.55 -26.29
CA ASP A 437 3.04 4.35 -26.29
C ASP A 437 2.36 4.95 -25.04
N TRP A 438 3.14 5.58 -24.15
CA TRP A 438 2.64 6.27 -22.97
C TRP A 438 3.21 7.69 -22.83
N SER A 439 2.52 8.53 -22.07
CA SER A 439 2.94 9.90 -21.75
C SER A 439 2.34 10.35 -20.41
N PRO A 440 2.97 11.27 -19.67
CA PRO A 440 2.31 11.98 -18.57
C PRO A 440 1.20 12.90 -19.12
N VAL A 441 0.19 13.21 -18.30
CA VAL A 441 -1.02 13.93 -18.72
C VAL A 441 -1.46 15.04 -17.77
N GLY A 442 -0.49 15.80 -17.25
CA GLY A 442 -0.72 16.75 -16.15
C GLY A 442 -1.11 16.02 -14.87
N GLY A 443 -1.77 16.66 -13.91
CA GLY A 443 -2.08 16.01 -12.63
C GLY A 443 -0.91 15.92 -11.65
N ASP A 444 -1.14 15.23 -10.54
CA ASP A 444 -0.18 14.87 -9.49
C ASP A 444 -0.03 13.33 -9.46
N GLU A 445 0.79 12.78 -8.57
CA GLU A 445 1.23 11.37 -8.62
C GLU A 445 0.39 10.38 -7.80
N ARG A 446 -0.72 10.80 -7.18
CA ARG A 446 -1.34 10.05 -6.07
C ARG A 446 -2.80 9.66 -6.27
N ASP A 447 -3.43 10.10 -7.36
CA ASP A 447 -4.88 10.06 -7.52
C ASP A 447 -5.31 9.46 -8.87
N GLY A 448 -6.55 9.73 -9.28
CA GLY A 448 -7.02 9.44 -10.63
C GLY A 448 -6.60 10.50 -11.64
N ASP A 449 -6.46 10.06 -12.88
CA ASP A 449 -6.43 10.92 -14.05
C ASP A 449 -7.62 10.52 -14.92
N VAL A 450 -8.50 11.47 -15.23
CA VAL A 450 -9.75 11.18 -15.95
C VAL A 450 -9.83 12.10 -17.18
N PRO A 451 -9.87 11.55 -18.41
CA PRO A 451 -10.08 12.36 -19.59
C PRO A 451 -11.50 12.96 -19.60
N ASP A 452 -11.65 14.15 -20.15
CA ASP A 452 -12.95 14.76 -20.41
C ASP A 452 -13.72 13.86 -21.42
N PRO A 453 -14.92 13.35 -21.07
CA PRO A 453 -15.67 12.47 -21.96
C PRO A 453 -16.03 13.09 -23.31
N ALA A 454 -16.05 14.42 -23.43
CA ALA A 454 -16.33 15.13 -24.67
C ALA A 454 -15.07 15.59 -25.43
N ASP A 455 -13.89 15.57 -24.80
CA ASP A 455 -12.62 16.00 -25.41
C ASP A 455 -11.44 15.25 -24.76
N PRO A 456 -11.00 14.10 -25.32
CA PRO A 456 -9.96 13.27 -24.71
C PRO A 456 -8.56 13.89 -24.71
N ASP A 457 -8.39 15.09 -25.28
CA ASP A 457 -7.17 15.90 -25.15
C ASP A 457 -7.19 16.79 -23.89
N VAL A 458 -8.32 16.87 -23.20
CA VAL A 458 -8.44 17.50 -21.88
C VAL A 458 -8.46 16.42 -20.82
N VAL A 459 -7.54 16.49 -19.85
CA VAL A 459 -7.43 15.52 -18.76
C VAL A 459 -7.48 16.23 -17.43
N TYR A 460 -8.23 15.69 -16.49
CA TYR A 460 -8.27 16.18 -15.12
C TYR A 460 -7.48 15.25 -14.23
N GLY A 461 -6.59 15.80 -13.40
CA GLY A 461 -5.77 15.04 -12.47
C GLY A 461 -5.80 15.67 -11.09
N ALA A 462 -6.08 14.86 -10.08
CA ALA A 462 -6.08 15.30 -8.68
C ALA A 462 -4.69 15.14 -8.05
N GLY A 463 -4.51 15.78 -6.90
CA GLY A 463 -3.28 15.71 -6.13
C GLY A 463 -3.44 16.04 -4.66
N LEU A 464 -2.31 16.01 -3.96
CA LEU A 464 -2.26 16.00 -2.51
C LEU A 464 -3.02 17.18 -1.89
N GLY A 465 -3.91 16.86 -0.94
CA GLY A 465 -4.59 17.84 -0.09
C GLY A 465 -5.53 18.79 -0.83
N GLY A 466 -6.32 18.29 -1.79
CA GLY A 466 -7.37 19.05 -2.47
C GLY A 466 -6.95 19.72 -3.77
N ARG A 467 -5.77 19.37 -4.32
CA ARG A 467 -5.32 19.89 -5.61
C ARG A 467 -6.07 19.18 -6.73
N LEU A 468 -6.52 19.96 -7.71
CA LEU A 468 -7.10 19.46 -8.95
C LEU A 468 -6.57 20.33 -10.09
N SER A 469 -6.15 19.68 -11.17
CA SER A 469 -5.61 20.34 -12.36
C SER A 469 -6.34 19.89 -13.62
N ARG A 470 -6.34 20.77 -14.61
CA ARG A 470 -6.77 20.49 -15.98
C ARG A 470 -5.55 20.59 -16.89
N PHE A 471 -5.27 19.53 -17.62
CA PHE A 471 -4.25 19.43 -18.65
C PHE A 471 -4.88 19.49 -20.03
N ASP A 472 -4.22 20.19 -20.94
CA ASP A 472 -4.60 20.27 -22.35
C ASP A 472 -3.45 19.72 -23.21
N ALA A 473 -3.63 18.50 -23.74
CA ALA A 473 -2.61 17.78 -24.49
C ALA A 473 -2.22 18.45 -25.82
N ARG A 474 -3.08 19.33 -26.36
CA ARG A 474 -2.82 20.08 -27.60
C ARG A 474 -1.78 21.19 -27.38
N THR A 475 -1.75 21.75 -26.17
CA THR A 475 -0.89 22.89 -25.81
C THR A 475 0.20 22.54 -24.79
N GLY A 476 0.05 21.42 -24.07
CA GLY A 476 0.87 21.06 -22.92
C GLY A 476 0.58 21.87 -21.66
N GLN A 477 -0.45 22.72 -21.65
CA GLN A 477 -0.75 23.59 -20.51
C GLN A 477 -1.40 22.80 -19.36
N VAL A 478 -0.91 23.01 -18.13
CA VAL A 478 -1.55 22.57 -16.88
C VAL A 478 -2.08 23.79 -16.14
N ARG A 479 -3.34 23.75 -15.70
CA ARG A 479 -3.96 24.79 -14.87
C ARG A 479 -4.58 24.20 -13.63
N THR A 480 -4.27 24.76 -12.46
CA THR A 480 -4.99 24.44 -11.22
C THR A 480 -6.42 24.95 -11.29
N ILE A 481 -7.37 24.08 -11.03
CA ILE A 481 -8.82 24.33 -11.03
C ILE A 481 -9.46 23.94 -9.69
N SER A 482 -8.67 23.81 -8.62
CA SER A 482 -9.20 23.53 -7.28
C SER A 482 -10.23 24.59 -6.83
N PRO A 483 -11.35 24.20 -6.20
CA PRO A 483 -12.35 25.13 -5.66
C PRO A 483 -11.78 26.01 -4.54
N TRP A 484 -10.75 25.53 -3.85
CA TRP A 484 -10.11 26.26 -2.76
C TRP A 484 -8.58 26.09 -2.84
N PRO A 485 -7.80 27.18 -2.86
CA PRO A 485 -6.35 27.12 -3.11
C PRO A 485 -5.51 26.82 -1.87
N VAL A 486 -6.12 26.53 -0.71
CA VAL A 486 -5.41 26.18 0.53
C VAL A 486 -5.49 24.68 0.76
N THR A 487 -4.32 24.04 0.84
CA THR A 487 -4.21 22.62 1.19
C THR A 487 -4.42 22.39 2.68
N SER A 488 -5.11 21.31 3.04
CA SER A 488 -5.21 20.82 4.43
C SER A 488 -4.23 19.69 4.73
N TYR A 489 -3.34 19.34 3.80
CA TYR A 489 -2.36 18.28 4.01
C TYR A 489 -1.50 18.55 5.25
N ALA A 490 -1.35 17.51 6.09
CA ALA A 490 -0.65 17.55 7.38
C ALA A 490 -1.14 18.59 8.40
N ASN A 491 -2.31 19.22 8.15
CA ASN A 491 -2.93 20.17 9.08
C ASN A 491 -4.14 19.53 9.76
N ARG A 492 -4.23 19.66 11.09
CA ARG A 492 -5.33 19.07 11.88
C ARG A 492 -6.70 19.66 11.48
N PRO A 493 -7.81 18.91 11.66
CA PRO A 493 -9.15 19.46 11.52
C PRO A 493 -9.33 20.77 12.30
N GLY A 494 -10.16 21.68 11.77
CA GLY A 494 -10.39 23.00 12.36
C GLY A 494 -9.39 24.09 11.96
N THR A 495 -8.21 23.73 11.44
CA THR A 495 -7.21 24.70 10.93
C THR A 495 -7.45 25.14 9.49
N SER A 496 -8.24 24.36 8.73
CA SER A 496 -8.58 24.59 7.33
C SER A 496 -10.08 24.48 7.11
N ARG A 497 -10.60 25.30 6.18
CA ARG A 497 -12.02 25.29 5.81
C ARG A 497 -12.48 23.96 5.20
N TYR A 498 -11.65 23.37 4.35
CA TYR A 498 -11.92 22.11 3.66
C TYR A 498 -10.82 21.09 3.99
N ARG A 499 -11.25 19.86 4.28
CA ARG A 499 -10.40 18.78 4.75
C ARG A 499 -10.30 17.73 3.65
N TYR A 500 -9.07 17.34 3.33
CA TYR A 500 -8.74 16.37 2.31
C TYR A 500 -7.82 15.32 2.91
N ASP A 501 -7.88 14.13 2.34
CA ASP A 501 -6.98 13.05 2.69
C ASP A 501 -5.75 13.05 1.75
N TRP A 502 -4.90 12.02 1.89
CA TRP A 502 -3.83 11.69 0.95
C TRP A 502 -4.32 11.58 -0.49
N ILE A 503 -5.46 10.90 -0.66
CA ILE A 503 -6.16 10.74 -1.93
C ILE A 503 -7.24 11.81 -2.01
N THR A 504 -7.23 12.62 -3.06
CA THR A 504 -8.27 13.62 -3.34
C THR A 504 -9.27 13.03 -4.34
N PRO A 505 -10.47 12.61 -3.92
CA PRO A 505 -11.42 11.99 -4.84
C PRO A 505 -12.07 13.03 -5.74
N PHE A 506 -12.16 12.70 -7.02
CA PHE A 506 -12.97 13.43 -7.99
C PHE A 506 -13.59 12.45 -8.97
N ALA A 507 -14.65 12.89 -9.65
CA ALA A 507 -15.33 12.12 -10.67
C ALA A 507 -15.92 13.03 -11.74
N ILE A 508 -16.18 12.46 -12.91
CA ILE A 508 -16.81 13.17 -14.04
C ILE A 508 -18.06 12.43 -14.44
N SER A 509 -19.16 13.15 -14.61
CA SER A 509 -20.37 12.57 -15.18
C SER A 509 -20.15 12.17 -16.64
N ARG A 510 -20.53 10.94 -16.99
CA ARG A 510 -20.57 10.51 -18.40
C ARG A 510 -21.73 11.16 -19.19
N ARG A 511 -22.66 11.84 -18.51
CA ARG A 511 -23.78 12.56 -19.14
C ARG A 511 -23.41 14.02 -19.35
N PRO A 512 -23.74 14.62 -20.52
CA PRO A 512 -23.71 16.07 -20.69
C PRO A 512 -24.50 16.77 -19.57
N PRO A 513 -23.99 17.87 -18.98
CA PRO A 513 -22.83 18.67 -19.40
C PRO A 513 -21.47 18.18 -18.85
N HIS A 514 -21.33 16.91 -18.49
CA HIS A 514 -20.11 16.31 -17.96
C HIS A 514 -19.61 16.99 -16.68
N ALA A 515 -20.53 17.16 -15.73
CA ALA A 515 -20.23 17.80 -14.46
C ALA A 515 -19.03 17.12 -13.77
N LEU A 516 -18.08 17.95 -13.33
CA LEU A 516 -16.97 17.56 -12.47
C LEU A 516 -17.41 17.60 -11.02
N TYR A 517 -16.98 16.62 -10.25
CA TYR A 517 -17.21 16.52 -8.81
C TYR A 517 -15.88 16.39 -8.08
N LEU A 518 -15.70 17.11 -6.98
CA LEU A 518 -14.51 17.00 -6.12
C LEU A 518 -14.95 16.83 -4.67
N GLY A 519 -14.32 15.92 -3.92
CA GLY A 519 -14.67 15.62 -2.54
C GLY A 519 -13.67 16.16 -1.53
N ALA A 520 -14.17 16.92 -0.55
CA ALA A 520 -13.53 17.23 0.72
C ALA A 520 -14.28 16.48 1.83
N GLN A 521 -14.60 17.13 2.96
CA GLN A 521 -15.70 16.68 3.82
C GLN A 521 -17.09 16.99 3.21
N VAL A 522 -17.12 17.83 2.17
CA VAL A 522 -18.29 18.21 1.38
C VAL A 522 -18.07 17.83 -0.09
N LEU A 523 -19.13 17.79 -0.88
CA LEU A 523 -19.07 17.59 -2.33
C LEU A 523 -19.15 18.92 -3.08
N PHE A 524 -18.20 19.16 -3.98
CA PHE A 524 -18.24 20.26 -4.93
C PHE A 524 -18.70 19.78 -6.30
N ARG A 525 -19.31 20.68 -7.09
CA ARG A 525 -19.71 20.47 -8.48
C ARG A 525 -19.28 21.63 -9.37
N SER A 526 -18.79 21.33 -10.57
CA SER A 526 -18.56 22.27 -11.66
C SER A 526 -19.20 21.74 -12.95
N THR A 527 -19.74 22.64 -13.78
CA THR A 527 -20.32 22.31 -15.10
C THR A 527 -19.62 23.04 -16.26
N ASP A 528 -18.52 23.74 -15.95
CA ASP A 528 -17.76 24.59 -16.87
C ASP A 528 -16.27 24.22 -16.88
N ARG A 529 -15.97 22.92 -16.76
CA ARG A 529 -14.61 22.36 -16.76
C ARG A 529 -13.70 22.92 -15.65
N GLY A 530 -14.28 23.18 -14.49
CA GLY A 530 -13.57 23.61 -13.28
C GLY A 530 -13.26 25.10 -13.20
N GLU A 531 -13.87 25.93 -14.05
CA GLU A 531 -13.71 27.39 -13.97
C GLU A 531 -14.46 27.96 -12.75
N THR A 532 -15.65 27.41 -12.44
CA THR A 532 -16.41 27.74 -11.24
C THR A 532 -16.91 26.49 -10.51
N TRP A 533 -17.08 26.61 -9.18
CA TRP A 533 -17.49 25.51 -8.32
C TRP A 533 -18.60 25.92 -7.35
N GLU A 534 -19.54 25.00 -7.15
CA GLU A 534 -20.61 25.08 -6.15
C GLU A 534 -20.42 23.99 -5.10
N THR A 535 -20.65 24.30 -3.82
CA THR A 535 -20.77 23.27 -2.77
C THR A 535 -22.20 22.75 -2.75
N ILE A 536 -22.38 21.46 -3.01
CA ILE A 536 -23.71 20.83 -3.19
C ILE A 536 -24.06 19.84 -2.07
N SER A 537 -23.34 19.86 -0.94
CA SER A 537 -23.64 19.04 0.23
C SER A 537 -23.28 19.75 1.54
N PRO A 538 -23.88 19.35 2.66
CA PRO A 538 -23.31 19.62 3.99
C PRO A 538 -22.04 18.78 4.20
N ASP A 539 -21.47 18.84 5.41
CA ASP A 539 -20.46 17.86 5.85
C ASP A 539 -21.10 16.47 5.88
N LEU A 540 -20.56 15.55 5.07
CA LEU A 540 -21.05 14.18 4.92
C LEU A 540 -20.23 13.17 5.75
N THR A 541 -19.39 13.66 6.65
CA THR A 541 -18.44 12.83 7.40
C THR A 541 -18.79 12.74 8.89
N GLY A 542 -19.70 13.59 9.37
CA GLY A 542 -20.24 13.52 10.74
C GLY A 542 -19.46 14.33 11.77
N ALA A 543 -18.73 15.36 11.36
CA ALA A 543 -18.06 16.28 12.28
C ALA A 543 -19.07 17.05 13.15
N ASP A 544 -18.77 17.21 14.43
CA ASP A 544 -19.52 18.07 15.35
C ASP A 544 -18.70 19.36 15.60
N PRO A 545 -19.22 20.55 15.24
CA PRO A 545 -18.51 21.80 15.46
C PRO A 545 -18.26 22.13 16.94
N ASN A 546 -18.92 21.43 17.87
CA ASN A 546 -18.75 21.61 19.31
C ASN A 546 -17.92 20.48 19.97
N ALA A 547 -17.33 19.58 19.19
CA ALA A 547 -16.48 18.52 19.72
C ALA A 547 -15.27 19.12 20.46
N ASP A 548 -15.03 18.66 21.69
CA ASP A 548 -13.82 18.94 22.45
C ASP A 548 -12.78 17.82 22.28
N GLY A 549 -11.62 17.89 22.96
CA GLY A 549 -10.67 16.76 23.04
C GLY A 549 -10.13 16.25 21.70
N CYS A 550 -9.94 17.13 20.71
CA CYS A 550 -9.46 16.80 19.37
C CYS A 550 -7.93 16.99 19.19
N ASP A 551 -7.24 17.31 20.30
CA ASP A 551 -5.78 17.44 20.35
C ASP A 551 -5.11 16.13 20.76
N GLY A 552 -3.83 15.98 20.43
CA GLY A 552 -3.05 14.79 20.79
C GLY A 552 -3.55 13.51 20.12
N GLU A 553 -3.51 12.39 20.86
CA GLU A 553 -3.98 11.08 20.43
C GLU A 553 -5.48 10.98 20.67
N VAL A 554 -6.25 11.00 19.59
CA VAL A 554 -7.71 11.01 19.62
C VAL A 554 -8.23 9.58 19.55
N ALA A 555 -9.14 9.20 20.46
CA ALA A 555 -9.77 7.89 20.45
C ALA A 555 -10.73 7.72 19.26
N VAL A 556 -10.96 6.47 18.82
CA VAL A 556 -11.75 6.16 17.61
C VAL A 556 -13.18 6.71 17.70
N GLU A 557 -13.78 6.66 18.89
CA GLU A 557 -15.15 7.10 19.19
C GLU A 557 -15.31 8.62 19.04
N ARG A 558 -14.21 9.37 19.14
CA ARG A 558 -14.18 10.83 19.03
C ARG A 558 -13.72 11.32 17.67
N ALA A 559 -12.94 10.53 16.95
CA ALA A 559 -12.27 10.95 15.72
C ALA A 559 -13.25 11.47 14.66
N THR A 560 -14.43 10.86 14.53
CA THR A 560 -15.48 11.34 13.62
C THR A 560 -15.99 12.72 14.02
N ALA A 561 -16.37 12.90 15.29
CA ALA A 561 -16.86 14.18 15.81
C ALA A 561 -15.80 15.29 15.69
N CYS A 562 -14.52 14.94 15.87
CA CYS A 562 -13.38 15.84 15.67
C CYS A 562 -13.10 16.20 14.20
N GLY A 563 -13.83 15.63 13.24
CA GLY A 563 -13.75 16.00 11.84
C GLY A 563 -12.56 15.40 11.08
N PHE A 564 -12.03 14.25 11.50
CA PHE A 564 -10.96 13.59 10.76
C PHE A 564 -11.44 12.85 9.49
N GLY A 565 -12.76 12.68 9.31
CA GLY A 565 -13.33 12.05 8.11
C GLY A 565 -13.35 12.98 6.88
N THR A 566 -13.24 12.37 5.71
CA THR A 566 -13.29 13.00 4.37
C THR A 566 -14.03 12.08 3.39
N LEU A 567 -14.49 12.62 2.26
CA LEU A 567 -14.97 11.81 1.13
C LEU A 567 -13.78 11.06 0.51
N PHE A 568 -14.04 9.87 -0.04
CA PHE A 568 -13.03 9.01 -0.69
C PHE A 568 -13.52 8.35 -1.99
N ALA A 569 -14.83 8.10 -2.12
CA ALA A 569 -15.45 7.59 -3.33
C ALA A 569 -16.54 8.57 -3.79
N ILE A 570 -16.60 8.88 -5.09
CA ILE A 570 -17.63 9.72 -5.70
C ILE A 570 -18.05 9.03 -6.99
N THR A 571 -19.34 8.73 -7.11
CA THR A 571 -19.86 8.00 -8.27
C THR A 571 -21.16 8.66 -8.73
N PRO A 572 -21.10 9.60 -9.70
CA PRO A 572 -22.29 10.11 -10.37
C PRO A 572 -22.95 8.98 -11.17
N SER A 573 -24.29 8.92 -11.14
CA SER A 573 -25.04 7.87 -11.81
C SER A 573 -24.90 7.96 -13.34
N PRO A 574 -24.56 6.86 -14.03
CA PRO A 574 -24.60 6.82 -15.49
C PRO A 574 -26.03 6.80 -16.03
N ALA A 575 -27.03 6.44 -15.21
CA ALA A 575 -28.42 6.27 -15.62
C ALA A 575 -29.33 7.46 -15.28
N GLU A 576 -29.09 8.13 -14.14
CA GLU A 576 -29.99 9.14 -13.58
C GLU A 576 -29.27 10.47 -13.35
N GLU A 577 -29.75 11.53 -14.02
CA GLU A 577 -29.25 12.88 -13.78
C GLU A 577 -29.51 13.32 -12.32
N GLY A 578 -28.59 14.09 -11.75
CA GLY A 578 -28.69 14.56 -10.36
C GLY A 578 -28.48 13.48 -9.30
N THR A 579 -28.31 12.21 -9.68
CA THR A 579 -28.02 11.13 -8.74
C THR A 579 -26.52 10.96 -8.55
N VAL A 580 -26.04 11.09 -7.30
CA VAL A 580 -24.62 10.92 -6.94
C VAL A 580 -24.52 10.15 -5.64
N TRP A 581 -23.66 9.14 -5.64
CA TRP A 581 -23.26 8.40 -4.45
C TRP A 581 -21.89 8.85 -3.99
N VAL A 582 -21.70 8.93 -2.67
CA VAL A 582 -20.37 9.18 -2.08
C VAL A 582 -20.09 8.22 -0.94
N GLY A 583 -18.82 7.85 -0.80
CA GLY A 583 -18.29 7.04 0.31
C GLY A 583 -17.21 7.80 1.06
N THR A 584 -17.09 7.58 2.37
CA THR A 584 -16.15 8.30 3.24
C THR A 584 -15.03 7.42 3.79
N THR A 585 -13.97 8.07 4.27
CA THR A 585 -12.82 7.42 4.94
C THR A 585 -13.19 6.84 6.30
N ASN A 586 -14.24 7.34 6.93
CA ASN A 586 -14.76 6.81 8.20
C ASN A 586 -15.92 5.82 8.05
N GLY A 587 -16.23 5.36 6.84
CA GLY A 587 -17.15 4.23 6.61
C GLY A 587 -18.62 4.61 6.40
N ARG A 588 -18.92 5.81 5.92
CA ARG A 588 -20.29 6.24 5.60
C ARG A 588 -20.55 6.21 4.10
N VAL A 589 -21.80 5.94 3.73
CA VAL A 589 -22.28 6.03 2.34
C VAL A 589 -23.45 7.00 2.28
N HIS A 590 -23.39 7.98 1.39
CA HIS A 590 -24.45 8.96 1.19
C HIS A 590 -24.93 9.00 -0.26
N LEU A 591 -26.20 9.35 -0.42
CA LEU A 591 -26.89 9.43 -1.71
C LEU A 591 -27.64 10.76 -1.82
N THR A 592 -27.47 11.44 -2.94
CA THR A 592 -28.41 12.45 -3.44
C THR A 592 -29.03 11.98 -4.75
N ARG A 593 -30.28 12.35 -5.01
CA ARG A 593 -31.00 12.07 -6.26
C ARG A 593 -31.56 13.33 -6.93
N ASP A 594 -31.30 14.49 -6.35
CA ASP A 594 -31.85 15.79 -6.75
C ASP A 594 -30.75 16.82 -6.98
N GLY A 595 -29.56 16.36 -7.35
CA GLY A 595 -28.42 17.22 -7.68
C GLY A 595 -27.79 17.91 -6.47
N GLY A 596 -28.00 17.37 -5.26
CA GLY A 596 -27.44 17.87 -4.00
C GLY A 596 -28.39 18.71 -3.15
N ALA A 597 -29.64 18.90 -3.57
CA ALA A 597 -30.63 19.63 -2.77
C ALA A 597 -30.98 18.90 -1.47
N SER A 598 -30.97 17.56 -1.50
CA SER A 598 -31.09 16.72 -0.30
C SER A 598 -30.12 15.52 -0.34
N TRP A 599 -29.75 15.05 0.85
CA TRP A 599 -28.83 13.95 1.06
C TRP A 599 -29.39 12.95 2.06
N ARG A 600 -29.23 11.66 1.76
CA ARG A 600 -29.60 10.55 2.65
C ARG A 600 -28.36 9.72 2.95
N GLU A 601 -28.11 9.44 4.23
CA GLU A 601 -27.16 8.41 4.62
C GLU A 601 -27.78 7.02 4.38
N VAL A 602 -27.06 6.18 3.65
CA VAL A 602 -27.47 4.83 3.21
C VAL A 602 -26.39 3.80 3.51
N THR A 603 -25.61 4.03 4.56
CA THR A 603 -24.51 3.16 5.00
C THR A 603 -24.98 1.72 5.26
N PRO A 604 -24.26 0.68 4.78
CA PRO A 604 -24.55 -0.70 5.17
C PRO A 604 -24.47 -0.87 6.70
N PRO A 605 -25.49 -1.43 7.36
CA PRO A 605 -25.61 -1.39 8.82
C PRO A 605 -24.51 -2.17 9.59
N GLU A 606 -23.86 -3.14 8.94
CA GLU A 606 -22.81 -3.99 9.53
C GLU A 606 -21.39 -3.53 9.18
N LEU A 607 -21.24 -2.42 8.45
CA LEU A 607 -19.94 -1.84 8.13
C LEU A 607 -19.36 -1.16 9.38
N PRO A 608 -18.21 -1.60 9.91
CA PRO A 608 -17.63 -0.99 11.10
C PRO A 608 -17.12 0.43 10.84
N ASP A 609 -17.17 1.28 11.86
CA ASP A 609 -16.57 2.63 11.82
C ASP A 609 -15.10 2.57 11.39
N TRP A 610 -14.67 3.59 10.62
CA TRP A 610 -13.30 3.69 10.11
C TRP A 610 -12.88 2.55 9.16
N THR A 611 -13.86 1.89 8.55
CA THR A 611 -13.67 1.04 7.37
C THR A 611 -13.90 1.90 6.13
N LYS A 612 -12.81 2.34 5.47
CA LYS A 612 -12.84 3.29 4.36
C LYS A 612 -13.66 2.74 3.20
N VAL A 613 -14.67 3.47 2.73
CA VAL A 613 -15.42 3.10 1.51
C VAL A 613 -14.55 3.38 0.30
N ASN A 614 -13.86 2.35 -0.21
CA ASN A 614 -12.84 2.49 -1.24
C ASN A 614 -13.45 2.62 -2.64
N SER A 615 -14.54 1.90 -2.91
CA SER A 615 -15.23 1.98 -4.21
C SER A 615 -16.75 1.81 -4.10
N ILE A 616 -17.45 2.52 -4.98
CA ILE A 616 -18.90 2.38 -5.22
C ILE A 616 -19.07 2.26 -6.73
N ASP A 617 -19.77 1.22 -7.18
CA ASP A 617 -20.06 0.97 -8.58
C ASP A 617 -21.56 0.87 -8.82
N LEU A 618 -22.05 1.53 -9.87
CA LEU A 618 -23.49 1.74 -10.12
C LEU A 618 -23.90 1.09 -11.43
N SER A 619 -24.97 0.31 -11.42
CA SER A 619 -25.50 -0.30 -12.64
C SER A 619 -26.06 0.78 -13.58
N PRO A 620 -25.62 0.84 -14.86
CA PRO A 620 -26.24 1.71 -15.86
C PRO A 620 -27.58 1.16 -16.35
N ALA A 621 -27.82 -0.15 -16.21
CA ALA A 621 -29.03 -0.82 -16.70
C ALA A 621 -30.16 -0.87 -15.65
N GLU A 622 -29.80 -0.93 -14.37
CA GLU A 622 -30.75 -1.09 -13.25
C GLU A 622 -30.56 0.03 -12.22
N PRO A 623 -31.29 1.15 -12.33
CA PRO A 623 -31.25 2.22 -11.34
C PRO A 623 -31.54 1.71 -9.93
N GLY A 624 -30.75 2.14 -8.96
CA GLY A 624 -30.84 1.70 -7.56
C GLY A 624 -29.98 0.49 -7.20
N VAL A 625 -29.39 -0.18 -8.18
CA VAL A 625 -28.37 -1.21 -7.95
C VAL A 625 -27.00 -0.56 -7.77
N ALA A 626 -26.36 -0.85 -6.63
CA ALA A 626 -25.00 -0.43 -6.34
C ALA A 626 -24.22 -1.53 -5.63
N TYR A 627 -22.92 -1.57 -5.91
CA TYR A 627 -21.94 -2.44 -5.27
C TYR A 627 -20.93 -1.59 -4.51
N VAL A 628 -20.61 -1.98 -3.28
CA VAL A 628 -19.71 -1.24 -2.39
C VAL A 628 -18.59 -2.16 -1.94
N ALA A 629 -17.34 -1.71 -2.08
CA ALA A 629 -16.17 -2.31 -1.45
C ALA A 629 -15.61 -1.38 -0.39
N ALA A 630 -15.34 -1.90 0.80
CA ALA A 630 -14.75 -1.15 1.90
C ALA A 630 -13.49 -1.82 2.45
N ASP A 631 -12.62 -1.00 3.02
CA ASP A 631 -11.26 -1.38 3.40
C ASP A 631 -11.01 -1.04 4.89
N GLY A 632 -10.87 -2.09 5.70
CA GLY A 632 -10.65 -2.01 7.15
C GLY A 632 -9.20 -2.24 7.58
N HIS A 633 -8.24 -2.47 6.68
CA HIS A 633 -6.91 -2.97 7.07
C HIS A 633 -6.16 -2.00 8.00
N ARG A 634 -6.44 -0.70 7.87
CA ARG A 634 -5.83 0.35 8.71
C ARG A 634 -6.39 0.38 10.15
N ARG A 635 -7.36 -0.47 10.44
CA ARG A 635 -7.86 -0.80 11.79
C ARG A 635 -7.38 -2.18 12.27
N ASP A 636 -6.43 -2.78 11.56
CA ASP A 636 -6.00 -4.17 11.77
C ASP A 636 -7.11 -5.20 11.48
N ASP A 637 -8.03 -4.87 10.56
CA ASP A 637 -9.13 -5.72 10.13
C ASP A 637 -9.01 -6.07 8.65
N LEU A 638 -8.58 -7.29 8.35
CA LEU A 638 -8.35 -7.78 6.98
C LEU A 638 -9.59 -8.45 6.37
N ARG A 639 -10.79 -8.26 6.93
CA ARG A 639 -12.02 -8.81 6.35
C ARG A 639 -12.35 -8.16 5.00
N ALA A 640 -12.74 -8.97 4.03
CA ALA A 640 -13.20 -8.51 2.72
C ALA A 640 -14.66 -8.03 2.79
N TYR A 641 -14.82 -6.71 2.82
CA TYR A 641 -16.10 -6.05 3.00
C TYR A 641 -16.72 -5.66 1.65
N ALA A 642 -17.71 -6.44 1.21
CA ALA A 642 -18.45 -6.21 -0.03
C ALA A 642 -19.97 -6.23 0.21
N TRP A 643 -20.69 -5.25 -0.32
CA TRP A 643 -22.15 -5.20 -0.26
C TRP A 643 -22.80 -4.87 -1.60
N ARG A 644 -24.04 -5.31 -1.74
CA ARG A 644 -24.94 -4.97 -2.85
C ARG A 644 -26.23 -4.38 -2.29
N THR A 645 -26.75 -3.37 -2.95
CA THR A 645 -28.14 -2.91 -2.80
C THR A 645 -28.85 -2.94 -4.16
N ARG A 646 -30.18 -2.99 -4.13
CA ARG A 646 -31.05 -2.91 -5.32
C ARG A 646 -32.15 -1.85 -5.19
N ASP A 647 -32.12 -1.08 -4.11
CA ASP A 647 -33.20 -0.16 -3.71
C ASP A 647 -32.65 1.18 -3.21
N PHE A 648 -31.56 1.63 -3.83
CA PHE A 648 -30.89 2.89 -3.47
C PHE A 648 -30.34 2.91 -2.04
N GLY A 649 -29.90 1.75 -1.55
CA GLY A 649 -29.27 1.61 -0.23
C GLY A 649 -30.27 1.61 0.92
N ALA A 650 -31.56 1.37 0.65
CA ALA A 650 -32.54 1.16 1.72
C ALA A 650 -32.35 -0.20 2.38
N THR A 651 -31.93 -1.21 1.61
CA THR A 651 -31.49 -2.52 2.10
C THR A 651 -30.17 -2.93 1.45
N TRP A 652 -29.38 -3.71 2.20
CA TRP A 652 -28.07 -4.19 1.79
C TRP A 652 -27.97 -5.70 1.97
N THR A 653 -27.30 -6.36 1.02
CA THR A 653 -26.89 -7.76 1.09
C THR A 653 -25.37 -7.79 1.14
N ALA A 654 -24.79 -8.46 2.14
CA ALA A 654 -23.36 -8.76 2.13
C ALA A 654 -23.06 -9.76 1.01
N ILE A 655 -22.04 -9.46 0.20
CA ILE A 655 -21.64 -10.27 -0.96
C ILE A 655 -20.14 -10.63 -0.88
N GLY A 656 -19.57 -10.68 0.33
CA GLY A 656 -18.17 -11.04 0.54
C GLY A 656 -17.90 -12.54 0.71
N ALA A 657 -18.94 -13.38 0.69
CA ALA A 657 -18.82 -14.81 0.97
C ALA A 657 -17.97 -15.52 -0.11
N GLY A 658 -16.90 -16.20 0.29
CA GLY A 658 -15.98 -16.89 -0.64
C GLY A 658 -14.80 -16.04 -1.11
N LEU A 659 -14.74 -14.75 -0.78
CA LEU A 659 -13.49 -13.98 -0.88
C LEU A 659 -12.46 -14.53 0.13
N PRO A 660 -11.15 -14.43 -0.18
CA PRO A 660 -10.11 -14.98 0.69
C PRO A 660 -10.13 -14.37 2.08
N ALA A 661 -10.02 -15.22 3.11
CA ALA A 661 -9.82 -14.75 4.47
C ALA A 661 -8.41 -14.16 4.64
N GLY A 662 -8.29 -13.03 5.34
CA GLY A 662 -7.00 -12.38 5.59
C GLY A 662 -6.50 -11.51 4.43
N GLU A 663 -7.35 -11.22 3.45
CA GLU A 663 -7.10 -10.23 2.39
C GLU A 663 -8.18 -9.16 2.44
N TRP A 664 -7.79 -7.90 2.56
CA TRP A 664 -8.72 -6.79 2.44
C TRP A 664 -9.12 -6.58 0.97
N LEU A 665 -10.24 -5.89 0.77
CA LEU A 665 -10.86 -5.69 -0.53
C LEU A 665 -10.67 -4.24 -1.00
N GLY A 666 -10.08 -4.06 -2.18
CA GLY A 666 -9.92 -2.74 -2.79
C GLY A 666 -11.15 -2.32 -3.58
N VAL A 667 -11.69 -3.22 -4.40
CA VAL A 667 -12.65 -2.83 -5.44
C VAL A 667 -13.63 -3.95 -5.78
N VAL A 668 -14.87 -3.58 -6.09
CA VAL A 668 -15.86 -4.44 -6.76
C VAL A 668 -16.39 -3.68 -7.98
N ARG A 669 -16.46 -4.37 -9.12
CA ARG A 669 -17.01 -3.85 -10.38
C ARG A 669 -18.02 -4.83 -10.96
N HIS A 670 -19.12 -4.32 -11.48
CA HIS A 670 -20.04 -5.10 -12.29
C HIS A 670 -19.62 -5.05 -13.77
N ASP A 671 -19.98 -6.10 -14.51
CA ASP A 671 -19.92 -6.07 -15.97
C ASP A 671 -21.15 -5.30 -16.53
N PRO A 672 -20.96 -4.20 -17.28
CA PRO A 672 -22.07 -3.40 -17.77
C PRO A 672 -22.91 -4.07 -18.86
N GLU A 673 -22.41 -5.16 -19.48
CA GLU A 673 -23.11 -5.92 -20.53
C GLU A 673 -23.73 -7.22 -20.01
N ARG A 674 -23.29 -7.71 -18.83
CA ARG A 674 -23.78 -8.95 -18.24
C ARG A 674 -24.17 -8.74 -16.76
N PRO A 675 -25.46 -8.46 -16.48
CA PRO A 675 -25.95 -8.36 -15.11
C PRO A 675 -25.59 -9.62 -14.28
N GLY A 676 -25.12 -9.41 -13.05
CA GLY A 676 -24.71 -10.47 -12.13
C GLY A 676 -23.27 -10.99 -12.31
N LEU A 677 -22.58 -10.63 -13.39
CA LEU A 677 -21.14 -10.88 -13.50
C LEU A 677 -20.36 -9.75 -12.81
N LEU A 678 -19.59 -10.11 -11.78
CA LEU A 678 -18.81 -9.16 -10.98
C LEU A 678 -17.32 -9.53 -10.96
N TYR A 679 -16.49 -8.51 -10.83
CA TYR A 679 -15.05 -8.61 -10.65
C TYR A 679 -14.65 -7.92 -9.33
N ALA A 680 -13.69 -8.50 -8.61
CA ALA A 680 -13.20 -7.95 -7.37
C ALA A 680 -11.67 -7.93 -7.35
N GLY A 681 -11.09 -6.85 -6.84
CA GLY A 681 -9.65 -6.70 -6.61
C GLY A 681 -9.33 -6.77 -5.12
N THR A 682 -8.47 -7.72 -4.73
CA THR A 682 -8.02 -7.93 -3.35
C THR A 682 -6.57 -7.48 -3.17
N GLN A 683 -6.06 -7.58 -1.95
CA GLN A 683 -4.64 -7.35 -1.63
C GLN A 683 -3.68 -8.24 -2.46
N ARG A 684 -4.12 -9.38 -3.01
CA ARG A 684 -3.24 -10.35 -3.65
C ARG A 684 -3.63 -10.71 -5.08
N GLY A 685 -4.74 -10.18 -5.60
CA GLY A 685 -5.19 -10.56 -6.94
C GLY A 685 -6.61 -10.20 -7.33
N VAL A 686 -7.10 -10.87 -8.38
CA VAL A 686 -8.44 -10.64 -8.96
C VAL A 686 -9.35 -11.85 -8.75
N ARG A 687 -10.61 -11.59 -8.44
CA ARG A 687 -11.69 -12.57 -8.27
C ARG A 687 -12.83 -12.28 -9.24
N VAL A 688 -13.58 -13.32 -9.58
CA VAL A 688 -14.80 -13.24 -10.39
C VAL A 688 -15.95 -13.91 -9.67
N SER A 689 -17.14 -13.34 -9.81
CA SER A 689 -18.41 -13.89 -9.35
C SER A 689 -19.35 -14.00 -10.53
N PHE A 690 -19.92 -15.19 -10.75
CA PHE A 690 -20.90 -15.44 -11.80
C PHE A 690 -22.36 -15.36 -11.31
N ASP A 691 -22.57 -15.17 -10.01
CA ASP A 691 -23.86 -15.27 -9.33
C ASP A 691 -24.21 -14.02 -8.50
N ASP A 692 -23.79 -12.84 -9.00
CA ASP A 692 -24.07 -11.54 -8.41
C ASP A 692 -23.57 -11.37 -6.96
N GLY A 693 -22.43 -12.00 -6.67
CA GLY A 693 -21.67 -11.87 -5.44
C GLY A 693 -22.06 -12.88 -4.36
N ALA A 694 -22.84 -13.92 -4.71
CA ALA A 694 -23.14 -14.99 -3.77
C ALA A 694 -21.94 -15.92 -3.54
N SER A 695 -21.09 -16.09 -4.56
CA SER A 695 -19.81 -16.81 -4.47
C SER A 695 -18.73 -16.19 -5.35
N TRP A 696 -17.48 -16.33 -4.91
CA TRP A 696 -16.31 -15.81 -5.62
C TRP A 696 -15.30 -16.91 -5.90
N GLN A 697 -14.64 -16.82 -7.05
CA GLN A 697 -13.54 -17.69 -7.44
C GLN A 697 -12.38 -16.89 -8.03
N SER A 698 -11.22 -17.52 -8.19
CA SER A 698 -10.03 -16.85 -8.73
C SER A 698 -10.19 -16.47 -10.21
N LEU A 699 -9.76 -15.26 -10.54
CA LEU A 699 -9.47 -14.82 -11.91
C LEU A 699 -7.98 -14.42 -12.01
N GLN A 700 -7.12 -15.08 -11.23
CA GLN A 700 -5.69 -14.75 -11.20
C GLN A 700 -5.02 -15.07 -12.54
N LEU A 701 -5.24 -16.27 -13.08
CA LEU A 701 -4.61 -16.73 -14.32
C LEU A 701 -3.08 -16.50 -14.27
N ASP A 702 -2.53 -15.74 -15.22
CA ASP A 702 -1.13 -15.34 -15.33
C ASP A 702 -0.82 -13.94 -14.77
N LEU A 703 -1.79 -13.28 -14.12
CA LEU A 703 -1.52 -12.03 -13.40
C LEU A 703 -0.55 -12.30 -12.24
N PRO A 704 0.50 -11.49 -12.05
CA PRO A 704 1.36 -11.61 -10.87
C PRO A 704 0.60 -11.27 -9.58
N VAL A 705 1.03 -11.85 -8.46
CA VAL A 705 0.52 -11.48 -7.13
C VAL A 705 0.89 -10.02 -6.84
N SER A 706 -0.11 -9.17 -6.61
CA SER A 706 0.02 -7.77 -6.22
C SER A 706 -1.34 -7.25 -5.76
N GLY A 707 -1.35 -6.19 -4.97
CA GLY A 707 -2.55 -5.47 -4.57
C GLY A 707 -3.25 -4.84 -5.76
N ILE A 708 -4.56 -5.06 -5.86
CA ILE A 708 -5.40 -4.49 -6.92
C ILE A 708 -6.17 -3.31 -6.36
N ASN A 709 -5.71 -2.10 -6.68
CA ASN A 709 -6.32 -0.86 -6.19
C ASN A 709 -7.62 -0.53 -6.90
N ASP A 710 -7.68 -0.81 -8.20
CA ASP A 710 -8.84 -0.50 -9.03
C ASP A 710 -8.97 -1.48 -10.21
N LEU A 711 -10.20 -1.62 -10.68
CA LEU A 711 -10.59 -2.39 -11.85
C LEU A 711 -11.49 -1.53 -12.74
N LEU A 712 -11.36 -1.67 -14.06
CA LEU A 712 -12.21 -0.98 -15.02
C LEU A 712 -12.61 -1.92 -16.16
N VAL A 713 -13.91 -2.10 -16.36
CA VAL A 713 -14.44 -2.78 -17.55
C VAL A 713 -14.63 -1.75 -18.66
N HIS A 714 -13.95 -1.94 -19.79
CA HIS A 714 -14.00 -0.99 -20.89
C HIS A 714 -13.79 -1.67 -22.24
N HIS A 715 -14.66 -1.38 -23.22
CA HIS A 715 -14.64 -1.97 -24.57
C HIS A 715 -14.48 -3.50 -24.63
N GLY A 716 -15.03 -4.21 -23.64
CA GLY A 716 -14.95 -5.68 -23.57
C GLY A 716 -13.66 -6.21 -22.94
N ASP A 717 -12.82 -5.35 -22.38
CA ASP A 717 -11.63 -5.70 -21.62
C ASP A 717 -11.82 -5.41 -20.12
N LEU A 718 -11.05 -6.11 -19.26
CA LEU A 718 -10.92 -5.79 -17.84
C LEU A 718 -9.51 -5.28 -17.55
N ILE A 719 -9.40 -4.01 -17.17
CA ILE A 719 -8.13 -3.34 -16.88
C ILE A 719 -7.91 -3.36 -15.36
N ALA A 720 -6.67 -3.63 -14.94
CA ALA A 720 -6.27 -3.68 -13.54
C ALA A 720 -5.13 -2.70 -13.23
N ALA A 721 -5.33 -1.89 -12.17
CA ALA A 721 -4.30 -1.09 -11.55
C ALA A 721 -3.68 -1.87 -10.39
N THR A 722 -2.41 -2.24 -10.54
CA THR A 722 -1.66 -2.96 -9.50
C THR A 722 -0.82 -2.00 -8.64
N GLN A 723 -0.52 -2.41 -7.42
CA GLN A 723 0.36 -1.71 -6.49
C GLN A 723 1.81 -2.18 -6.58
N GLY A 724 2.41 -2.25 -7.77
CA GLY A 724 3.82 -2.62 -7.88
C GLY A 724 4.16 -3.52 -9.05
N ARG A 725 3.20 -3.78 -9.95
CA ARG A 725 3.36 -4.60 -11.16
C ARG A 725 2.88 -3.87 -12.42
N ALA A 726 2.72 -2.55 -12.37
CA ALA A 726 2.19 -1.71 -13.44
C ALA A 726 0.73 -2.02 -13.86
N LEU A 727 0.27 -1.51 -15.01
CA LEU A 727 -1.09 -1.72 -15.49
C LEU A 727 -1.20 -3.02 -16.31
N TRP A 728 -2.30 -3.74 -16.14
CA TRP A 728 -2.59 -4.98 -16.86
C TRP A 728 -3.98 -4.93 -17.49
N VAL A 729 -4.19 -5.73 -18.52
CA VAL A 729 -5.49 -5.91 -19.15
C VAL A 729 -5.76 -7.39 -19.43
N LEU A 730 -6.95 -7.85 -19.06
CA LEU A 730 -7.51 -9.12 -19.50
C LEU A 730 -8.34 -8.84 -20.75
N ASP A 731 -7.78 -9.18 -21.92
CA ASP A 731 -8.41 -8.90 -23.21
C ASP A 731 -9.66 -9.79 -23.41
N ALA A 732 -10.73 -9.22 -23.99
CA ALA A 732 -11.91 -9.94 -24.46
C ALA A 732 -12.68 -10.80 -23.42
N LEU A 733 -13.48 -10.15 -22.58
CA LEU A 733 -14.36 -10.73 -21.56
C LEU A 733 -15.53 -11.59 -22.09
N ALA A 734 -15.68 -11.73 -23.41
CA ALA A 734 -16.76 -12.50 -24.02
C ALA A 734 -16.90 -13.94 -23.46
N PRO A 735 -15.82 -14.71 -23.21
CA PRO A 735 -15.94 -16.04 -22.60
C PRO A 735 -16.54 -16.00 -21.20
N LEU A 736 -16.14 -15.05 -20.33
CA LEU A 736 -16.70 -14.91 -18.98
C LEU A 736 -18.18 -14.52 -19.05
N ARG A 737 -18.53 -13.59 -19.94
CA ARG A 737 -19.92 -13.17 -20.18
C ARG A 737 -20.81 -14.30 -20.71
N HIS A 738 -20.25 -15.23 -21.49
CA HIS A 738 -20.97 -16.40 -21.96
C HIS A 738 -21.23 -17.40 -20.83
N LEU A 739 -20.20 -17.69 -20.02
CA LEU A 739 -20.30 -18.58 -18.86
C LEU A 739 -21.32 -18.07 -17.84
N ALA A 740 -21.31 -16.76 -17.55
CA ALA A 740 -22.28 -16.11 -16.68
C ALA A 740 -23.73 -16.20 -17.19
N GLY A 741 -23.93 -16.31 -18.51
CA GLY A 741 -25.28 -16.50 -19.09
C GLY A 741 -25.77 -17.95 -19.03
N ALA A 742 -24.90 -18.90 -18.71
CA ALA A 742 -25.19 -20.33 -18.66
C ALA A 742 -25.22 -20.90 -17.23
N ALA A 743 -24.53 -20.24 -16.29
CA ALA A 743 -24.62 -20.45 -14.85
C ALA A 743 -25.93 -19.87 -14.30
#